data_AF-A0A8I1QLM0-F1
#
_entry.id   AF-A0A8I1QLM0-F1
#
_cell.length_a   1.000
_cell.length_b   1.000
_cell.length_c   1.000
_cell.angle_alpha   90.00
_cell.angle_beta   90.00
_cell.angle_gamma   90.00
#
_symmetry.space_group_name_H-M   'P 1'
#
loop_
_entity.id
_entity.type
_entity.pdbx_description
1 polymer ?
#
loop_
_entity_poly.entity_id
_entity_poly.type
_entity_poly.pdbx_seq_one_letter_code
_entity_poly.pdbx_strand_id
1 'polypeptide(L)'
;MAPIKLVIFDCDGVLVDSEPLAMRVLLELIAEQGIAIEREMAFRSYLGRSLASISESLNQSHGAHLSEASLSGMRDRLYALYRQELKPTAWIGEVVAGLELPFCVASSSQLERIRLSLALTGLLPRFEGHIYSASMVRNGKPAPDLFLHAAREMGITPENCLVIEDSPAGIQAARAAGMRVFAYLGGSHIGPSGLRGEIEALAPDALIEDMRSLPGLLELHATREAGKAAMLVAVDVGTASARAGVVTPSGKLVGRAEHALELRRVGPDIAEYDSEQIWDAVAGAVRAAMRLAGVAADEAVGISFDATCSLVVRDDHGAPLPVSPGGEARWDTIAWFDHRAQAEAEACTASGHRVLDFIGGTMSPEMEVPKLMWLKRHAPASWAQSGRMFDLADFLTWKASGSNARSACTLTCKWTYLAHEDHGWQRDFLAAVGLDDLFERAGLPERASPIADALGPLNAAAATTLGLTTRCIVGVGLIDAHAGALGALAEFARDTQQLDRHLALVAGTSSCVMALSDAPMPTVGAWGPYHDAVFPGSWLNEAGQSATGALLDHVLRMHAAGGEPTPELHQRVIERIIALRASEGADLAPQLHVLPDFHGNRSPLADPRALGVISGLSLDSDFDSLCRLYWRTAVAIAVQVRHILDALRARGYATETLHFAGGHSHNPLLMELYADALDCTVVESSAPDPTLLGVAMVAATAAGLHADLQSACLAMAQPGTRRSANPAARARLERDYRSQLAMQRHRAELASLGRAD
;
A
#
# COMPACT_ATOMS: atom_id res chain seq x y z
N MET A 1 -9.18 13.56 26.69
CA MET A 1 -8.44 12.72 27.66
C MET A 1 -7.37 13.59 28.31
N ALA A 2 -6.88 13.22 29.50
CA ALA A 2 -5.91 14.03 30.26
C ALA A 2 -4.48 13.75 29.77
N PRO A 3 -3.60 14.75 29.57
CA PRO A 3 -2.28 14.57 28.91
C PRO A 3 -1.42 13.47 29.55
N ILE A 4 -0.72 12.64 28.76
CA ILE A 4 0.30 11.72 29.33
C ILE A 4 1.45 12.53 29.92
N LYS A 5 1.79 12.27 31.18
CA LYS A 5 2.91 12.90 31.91
C LYS A 5 3.87 11.90 32.54
N LEU A 6 3.53 10.61 32.57
CA LEU A 6 4.34 9.54 33.13
C LEU A 6 4.12 8.26 32.32
N VAL A 7 5.21 7.59 31.96
CA VAL A 7 5.18 6.23 31.39
C VAL A 7 5.63 5.22 32.46
N ILE A 8 4.78 4.25 32.77
CA ILE A 8 5.04 3.19 33.74
C ILE A 8 5.26 1.90 32.97
N PHE A 9 6.47 1.36 33.00
CA PHE A 9 6.80 0.10 32.34
C PHE A 9 6.63 -1.07 33.31
N ASP A 10 6.02 -2.17 32.86
CA ASP A 10 6.33 -3.46 33.45
C ASP A 10 7.80 -3.84 33.14
N CYS A 11 8.37 -4.74 33.93
CA CYS A 11 9.75 -5.19 33.73
C CYS A 11 9.80 -6.48 32.89
N ASP A 12 9.09 -7.51 33.34
CA ASP A 12 9.25 -8.87 32.84
C ASP A 12 8.40 -9.00 31.56
N GLY A 13 9.03 -9.25 30.41
CA GLY A 13 8.36 -9.37 29.12
C GLY A 13 8.13 -8.04 28.39
N VAL A 14 8.26 -6.89 29.09
CA VAL A 14 8.25 -5.54 28.50
C VAL A 14 9.64 -4.92 28.38
N LEU A 15 10.38 -4.73 29.49
CA LEU A 15 11.75 -4.17 29.45
C LEU A 15 12.81 -5.22 29.17
N VAL A 16 12.59 -6.45 29.63
CA VAL A 16 13.53 -7.56 29.48
C VAL A 16 12.79 -8.83 29.07
N ASP A 17 13.40 -9.63 28.20
CA ASP A 17 12.78 -10.87 27.72
C ASP A 17 13.03 -12.04 28.69
N SER A 18 12.42 -11.95 29.88
CA SER A 18 12.72 -12.83 31.01
C SER A 18 11.77 -14.04 31.14
N GLU A 19 10.54 -13.92 30.64
CA GLU A 19 9.51 -14.97 30.74
C GLU A 19 9.91 -16.31 30.10
N PRO A 20 10.57 -16.34 28.91
CA PRO A 20 11.02 -17.62 28.34
C PRO A 20 12.07 -18.33 29.20
N LEU A 21 12.94 -17.56 29.86
CA LEU A 21 13.99 -18.09 30.73
C LEU A 21 13.39 -18.64 32.03
N ALA A 22 12.42 -17.92 32.61
CA ALA A 22 11.66 -18.39 33.77
C ALA A 22 10.93 -19.70 33.47
N MET A 23 10.29 -19.79 32.29
CA MET A 23 9.60 -21.01 31.85
C MET A 23 10.57 -22.17 31.64
N ARG A 24 11.78 -21.92 31.09
CA ARG A 24 12.79 -22.95 30.90
C ARG A 24 13.25 -23.56 32.23
N VAL A 25 13.56 -22.74 33.23
CA VAL A 25 13.96 -23.23 34.56
C VAL A 25 12.82 -24.00 35.22
N LEU A 26 11.59 -23.54 35.07
CA LEU A 26 10.41 -24.26 35.60
C LEU A 26 10.27 -25.65 34.95
N LEU A 27 10.39 -25.75 33.63
CA LEU A 27 10.32 -27.01 32.90
C LEU A 27 11.46 -27.98 33.29
N GLU A 28 12.68 -27.47 33.52
CA GLU A 28 13.79 -28.29 34.01
C GLU A 28 13.50 -28.89 35.39
N LEU A 29 12.94 -28.11 36.32
CA LEU A 29 12.56 -28.59 37.65
C LEU A 29 11.44 -29.63 37.59
N ILE A 30 10.48 -29.46 36.68
CA ILE A 30 9.40 -30.42 36.46
C ILE A 30 9.97 -31.72 35.86
N ALA A 31 10.90 -31.62 34.91
CA ALA A 31 11.57 -32.76 34.29
C ALA A 31 12.41 -33.57 35.29
N GLU A 32 13.04 -32.92 36.28
CA GLU A 32 13.74 -33.60 37.38
C GLU A 32 12.84 -34.51 38.23
N GLN A 33 11.52 -34.25 38.25
CA GLN A 33 10.52 -35.11 38.89
C GLN A 33 10.03 -36.25 37.98
N GLY A 34 10.63 -36.40 36.80
CA GLY A 34 10.24 -37.41 35.79
C GLY A 34 9.00 -37.02 34.97
N ILE A 35 8.58 -35.74 34.99
CA ILE A 35 7.42 -35.27 34.25
C ILE A 35 7.89 -34.51 33.00
N ALA A 36 7.48 -34.97 31.83
CA ALA A 36 7.70 -34.26 30.57
C ALA A 36 6.45 -33.45 30.20
N ILE A 37 6.61 -32.13 30.07
CA ILE A 37 5.55 -31.22 29.60
C ILE A 37 6.04 -30.53 28.34
N GLU A 38 5.19 -30.53 27.31
CA GLU A 38 5.46 -29.82 26.07
C GLU A 38 5.56 -28.31 26.32
N ARG A 39 6.53 -27.66 25.66
CA ARG A 39 6.85 -26.25 25.89
C ARG A 39 5.65 -25.33 25.67
N GLU A 40 4.91 -25.48 24.58
CA GLU A 40 3.73 -24.63 24.28
C GLU A 40 2.62 -24.79 25.32
N MET A 41 2.35 -26.03 25.75
CA MET A 41 1.40 -26.30 26.83
C MET A 41 1.81 -25.64 28.14
N ALA A 42 3.11 -25.65 28.46
CA ALA A 42 3.64 -25.02 29.66
C ALA A 42 3.49 -23.49 29.64
N PHE A 43 3.76 -22.85 28.49
CA PHE A 43 3.52 -21.41 28.32
C PHE A 43 2.03 -21.06 28.50
N ARG A 44 1.09 -21.87 28.00
CA ARG A 44 -0.35 -21.62 28.22
C ARG A 44 -0.79 -21.87 29.65
N SER A 45 -0.25 -22.89 30.32
CA SER A 45 -0.79 -23.40 31.59
C SER A 45 -0.14 -22.81 32.84
N TYR A 46 1.11 -22.33 32.73
CA TYR A 46 1.92 -21.95 33.89
C TYR A 46 2.48 -20.53 33.85
N LEU A 47 2.51 -19.87 32.69
CA LEU A 47 3.00 -18.50 32.57
C LEU A 47 2.21 -17.55 33.50
N GLY A 48 2.91 -16.69 34.23
CA GLY A 48 2.31 -15.72 35.15
C GLY A 48 1.63 -16.31 36.40
N ARG A 49 1.62 -17.63 36.61
CA ARG A 49 1.01 -18.27 37.79
C ARG A 49 1.99 -18.36 38.96
N SER A 50 1.46 -18.35 40.18
CA SER A 50 2.28 -18.54 41.38
C SER A 50 2.83 -19.96 41.46
N LEU A 51 4.04 -20.12 42.02
CA LEU A 51 4.66 -21.44 42.22
C LEU A 51 3.81 -22.40 43.06
N ALA A 52 3.03 -21.86 44.01
CA ALA A 52 2.06 -22.63 44.78
C ALA A 52 0.94 -23.18 43.89
N SER A 53 0.39 -22.35 42.99
CA SER A 53 -0.65 -22.78 42.04
C SER A 53 -0.13 -23.78 41.01
N ILE A 54 1.12 -23.60 40.56
CA ILE A 54 1.79 -24.55 39.66
C ILE A 54 2.03 -25.88 40.37
N SER A 55 2.53 -25.87 41.61
CA SER A 55 2.76 -27.09 42.41
C SER A 55 1.47 -27.84 42.70
N GLU A 56 0.39 -27.13 43.01
CA GLU A 56 -0.93 -27.72 43.20
C GLU A 56 -1.47 -28.32 41.90
N SER A 57 -1.32 -27.61 40.77
CA SER A 57 -1.72 -28.11 39.45
C SER A 57 -0.95 -29.36 39.06
N LEU A 58 0.36 -29.42 39.31
CA LEU A 58 1.21 -30.60 39.08
C LEU A 58 0.81 -31.77 39.98
N ASN A 59 0.48 -31.50 41.24
CA ASN A 59 -0.01 -32.53 42.16
C ASN A 59 -1.35 -33.11 41.68
N GLN A 60 -2.29 -32.25 41.27
CA GLN A 60 -3.60 -32.68 40.77
C GLN A 60 -3.52 -33.46 39.45
N SER A 61 -2.62 -33.08 38.55
CA SER A 61 -2.54 -33.65 37.19
C SER A 61 -1.59 -34.84 37.07
N HIS A 62 -0.47 -34.84 37.81
CA HIS A 62 0.61 -35.81 37.66
C HIS A 62 1.02 -36.48 38.99
N GLY A 63 0.36 -36.15 40.11
CA GLY A 63 0.64 -36.74 41.43
C GLY A 63 2.02 -36.38 42.00
N ALA A 64 2.66 -35.33 41.47
CA ALA A 64 4.00 -34.91 41.87
C ALA A 64 3.99 -33.57 42.60
N HIS A 65 4.90 -33.43 43.57
CA HIS A 65 5.11 -32.21 44.33
C HIS A 65 6.49 -31.63 44.06
N LEU A 66 6.56 -30.34 43.71
CA LEU A 66 7.81 -29.60 43.77
C LEU A 66 8.21 -29.43 45.24
N SER A 67 9.32 -30.03 45.65
CA SER A 67 9.79 -29.94 47.03
C SER A 67 10.21 -28.52 47.41
N GLU A 68 10.14 -28.15 48.69
CA GLU A 68 10.68 -26.87 49.19
C GLU A 68 12.15 -26.68 48.80
N ALA A 69 12.93 -27.76 48.77
CA ALA A 69 14.33 -27.73 48.33
C ALA A 69 14.46 -27.38 46.83
N SER A 70 13.63 -27.98 45.96
CA SER A 70 13.58 -27.68 44.52
C SER A 70 13.15 -26.23 44.25
N LEU A 71 12.18 -25.72 45.01
CA LEU A 71 11.70 -24.34 44.92
C LEU A 71 12.76 -23.33 45.41
N SER A 72 13.50 -23.67 46.46
CA SER A 72 14.59 -22.82 46.97
C SER A 72 15.74 -22.65 45.98
N GLY A 73 16.08 -23.72 45.24
CA GLY A 73 17.11 -23.69 44.20
C GLY A 73 16.68 -23.04 42.87
N MET A 74 15.36 -22.90 42.63
CA MET A 74 14.83 -22.31 41.39
C MET A 74 15.32 -20.88 41.17
N ARG A 75 15.31 -20.06 42.24
CA ARG A 75 15.74 -18.66 42.16
C ARG A 75 17.22 -18.55 41.78
N ASP A 76 18.06 -19.36 42.39
CA ASP A 76 19.50 -19.33 42.14
C ASP A 76 19.82 -19.80 40.71
N ARG A 77 19.12 -20.83 40.22
CA ARG A 77 19.19 -21.27 38.82
C ARG A 77 18.72 -20.20 37.85
N LEU A 78 17.59 -19.57 38.13
CA LEU A 78 17.04 -18.48 37.30
C LEU A 78 18.00 -17.29 37.23
N TYR A 79 18.56 -16.87 38.37
CA TYR A 79 19.52 -15.77 38.40
C TYR A 79 20.85 -16.14 37.74
N ALA A 80 21.30 -17.39 37.85
CA ALA A 80 22.46 -17.88 37.10
C ALA A 80 22.20 -17.82 35.59
N LEU A 81 21.01 -18.22 35.15
CA LEU A 81 20.59 -18.18 33.76
C LEU A 81 20.46 -16.76 33.23
N TYR A 82 19.89 -15.84 34.03
CA TYR A 82 19.78 -14.43 33.65
C TYR A 82 21.16 -13.82 33.38
N ARG A 83 22.16 -14.11 34.21
CA ARG A 83 23.53 -13.62 34.02
C ARG A 83 24.19 -14.11 32.73
N GLN A 84 23.68 -15.20 32.15
CA GLN A 84 24.22 -15.78 30.93
C GLN A 84 23.44 -15.36 29.68
N GLU A 85 22.11 -15.27 29.78
CA GLU A 85 21.23 -15.23 28.60
C GLU A 85 20.18 -14.12 28.60
N LEU A 86 19.96 -13.39 29.72
CA LEU A 86 18.94 -12.35 29.74
C LEU A 86 19.30 -11.21 28.79
N LYS A 87 18.34 -10.84 27.93
CA LYS A 87 18.47 -9.75 26.98
C LYS A 87 17.45 -8.65 27.29
N PRO A 88 17.78 -7.38 27.00
CA PRO A 88 16.75 -6.36 26.90
C PRO A 88 15.78 -6.74 25.79
N THR A 89 14.53 -6.29 25.92
CA THR A 89 13.59 -6.26 24.80
C THR A 89 14.22 -5.48 23.64
N ALA A 90 14.01 -5.94 22.40
CA ALA A 90 14.63 -5.31 21.24
C ALA A 90 14.33 -3.80 21.20
N TRP A 91 15.36 -2.99 21.02
CA TRP A 91 15.31 -1.52 20.91
C TRP A 91 14.87 -0.74 22.16
N ILE A 92 14.59 -1.40 23.29
CA ILE A 92 14.08 -0.70 24.49
C ILE A 92 15.09 0.29 25.07
N GLY A 93 16.39 0.00 24.96
CA GLY A 93 17.44 0.87 25.47
C GLY A 93 17.45 2.22 24.74
N GLU A 94 17.36 2.18 23.42
CA GLU A 94 17.26 3.37 22.56
C GLU A 94 15.96 4.14 22.81
N VAL A 95 14.83 3.44 22.92
CA VAL A 95 13.52 4.04 23.18
C VAL A 95 13.53 4.77 24.51
N VAL A 96 13.94 4.09 25.60
CA VAL A 96 14.02 4.70 26.94
C VAL A 96 15.04 5.84 26.98
N ALA A 97 16.14 5.74 26.23
CA ALA A 97 17.13 6.81 26.13
C ALA A 97 16.58 8.08 25.44
N GLY A 98 15.64 7.92 24.51
CA GLY A 98 15.01 9.00 23.75
C GLY A 98 13.68 9.52 24.34
N LEU A 99 13.18 8.92 25.43
CA LEU A 99 11.95 9.39 26.07
C LEU A 99 12.18 10.70 26.82
N GLU A 100 11.42 11.74 26.45
CA GLU A 100 11.42 13.03 27.16
C GLU A 100 10.49 13.04 28.38
N LEU A 101 9.50 12.14 28.42
CA LEU A 101 8.58 12.00 29.55
C LEU A 101 9.27 11.30 30.74
N PRO A 102 8.94 11.66 31.99
CA PRO A 102 9.28 10.86 33.16
C PRO A 102 8.80 9.42 32.98
N PHE A 103 9.59 8.46 33.44
CA PHE A 103 9.24 7.05 33.40
C PHE A 103 9.72 6.30 34.65
N CYS A 104 9.07 5.18 34.94
CA CYS A 104 9.42 4.30 36.06
C CYS A 104 9.10 2.82 35.76
N VAL A 105 9.54 1.92 36.64
CA VAL A 105 9.21 0.48 36.58
C VAL A 105 8.19 0.13 37.65
N ALA A 106 7.16 -0.65 37.29
CA ALA A 106 6.20 -1.23 38.22
C ALA A 106 5.94 -2.71 37.87
N SER A 107 6.60 -3.61 38.59
CA SER A 107 6.58 -5.06 38.31
C SER A 107 6.08 -5.91 39.48
N SER A 108 5.46 -7.05 39.16
CA SER A 108 5.06 -8.07 40.12
C SER A 108 6.25 -8.84 40.74
N SER A 109 7.44 -8.71 40.17
CA SER A 109 8.67 -9.35 40.65
C SER A 109 9.21 -8.72 41.94
N GLN A 110 10.00 -9.49 42.69
CA GLN A 110 10.72 -8.98 43.86
C GLN A 110 11.74 -7.91 43.44
N LEU A 111 11.96 -6.91 44.30
CA LEU A 111 12.87 -5.79 44.03
C LEU A 111 14.27 -6.24 43.61
N GLU A 112 14.80 -7.28 44.26
CA GLU A 112 16.10 -7.86 43.92
C GLU A 112 16.16 -8.38 42.47
N ARG A 113 15.11 -9.09 42.03
CA ARG A 113 14.99 -9.61 40.65
C ARG A 113 14.94 -8.46 39.65
N ILE A 114 14.11 -7.44 39.91
CA ILE A 114 13.97 -6.30 39.00
C ILE A 114 15.31 -5.60 38.82
N ARG A 115 16.01 -5.30 39.92
CA ARG A 115 17.32 -4.63 39.87
C ARG A 115 18.37 -5.48 39.16
N LEU A 116 18.41 -6.79 39.41
CA LEU A 116 19.32 -7.70 38.72
C LEU A 116 19.05 -7.70 37.21
N SER A 117 17.80 -7.83 36.79
CA SER A 117 17.42 -7.84 35.38
C SER A 117 17.83 -6.56 34.67
N LEU A 118 17.51 -5.39 35.24
CA LEU A 118 17.86 -4.10 34.67
C LEU A 118 19.38 -3.86 34.65
N ALA A 119 20.12 -4.39 35.64
CA ALA A 119 21.58 -4.25 35.67
C ALA A 119 22.24 -5.05 34.53
N LEU A 120 21.80 -6.29 34.31
CA LEU A 120 22.35 -7.17 33.28
C LEU A 120 22.07 -6.67 31.87
N THR A 121 20.97 -5.95 31.67
CA THR A 121 20.57 -5.41 30.36
C THR A 121 21.02 -3.96 30.15
N GLY A 122 21.75 -3.37 31.09
CA GLY A 122 22.25 -1.99 31.00
C GLY A 122 21.20 -0.90 31.21
N LEU A 123 19.97 -1.27 31.60
CA LEU A 123 18.86 -0.34 31.80
C LEU A 123 18.83 0.28 33.21
N LEU A 124 19.44 -0.35 34.22
CA LEU A 124 19.36 0.08 35.62
C LEU A 124 19.68 1.57 35.84
N PRO A 125 20.74 2.16 35.24
CA PRO A 125 21.06 3.57 35.45
C PRO A 125 19.93 4.54 35.03
N ARG A 126 19.02 4.12 34.15
CA ARG A 126 17.88 4.93 33.69
C ARG A 126 16.68 4.87 34.63
N PHE A 127 16.56 3.82 35.44
CA PHE A 127 15.42 3.59 36.33
C PHE A 127 15.79 3.72 37.81
N GLU A 128 17.05 3.99 38.14
CA GLU A 128 17.55 4.12 39.51
C GLU A 128 16.71 5.14 40.31
N GLY A 129 16.20 4.74 41.47
CA GLY A 129 15.28 5.57 42.28
C GLY A 129 13.81 5.55 41.84
N HIS A 130 13.46 4.90 40.73
CA HIS A 130 12.11 4.84 40.16
C HIS A 130 11.67 3.38 39.87
N ILE A 131 11.94 2.48 40.81
CA ILE A 131 11.62 1.04 40.72
C ILE A 131 10.65 0.66 41.82
N TYR A 132 9.45 0.22 41.43
CA TYR A 132 8.39 -0.17 42.33
C TYR A 132 8.04 -1.65 42.14
N SER A 133 7.89 -2.37 43.25
CA SER A 133 7.64 -3.82 43.28
C SER A 133 6.30 -4.11 43.97
N ALA A 134 5.64 -5.21 43.58
CA ALA A 134 4.46 -5.70 44.29
C ALA A 134 4.70 -5.93 45.80
N SER A 135 5.95 -6.13 46.26
CA SER A 135 6.27 -6.23 47.70
C SER A 135 6.10 -4.92 48.47
N MET A 136 5.90 -3.79 47.78
CA MET A 136 5.70 -2.46 48.37
C MET A 136 4.21 -2.14 48.58
N VAL A 137 3.30 -3.00 48.11
CA VAL A 137 1.86 -2.78 48.16
C VAL A 137 1.13 -3.98 48.77
N ARG A 138 -0.10 -3.75 49.21
CA ARG A 138 -0.91 -4.79 49.87
C ARG A 138 -1.41 -5.84 48.87
N ASN A 139 -1.82 -5.43 47.67
CA ASN A 139 -2.35 -6.31 46.64
C ASN A 139 -1.57 -6.10 45.33
N GLY A 140 -1.00 -7.16 44.76
CA GLY A 140 -0.37 -7.12 43.44
C GLY A 140 -1.38 -7.11 42.28
N LYS A 141 -0.90 -6.99 41.04
CA LYS A 141 -1.72 -7.11 39.81
C LYS A 141 -2.55 -8.41 39.88
N PRO A 142 -3.86 -8.41 39.53
CA PRO A 142 -4.60 -7.39 38.79
C PRO A 142 -5.19 -6.25 39.65
N ALA A 143 -4.88 -6.18 40.94
CA ALA A 143 -5.27 -5.01 41.74
C ALA A 143 -4.49 -3.75 41.31
N PRO A 144 -5.10 -2.56 41.40
CA PRO A 144 -4.50 -1.32 40.92
C PRO A 144 -3.39 -0.78 41.83
N ASP A 145 -3.23 -1.31 43.05
CA ASP A 145 -2.41 -0.75 44.12
C ASP A 145 -0.96 -0.46 43.68
N LEU A 146 -0.35 -1.36 42.90
CA LEU A 146 1.03 -1.20 42.42
C LEU A 146 1.20 0.00 41.50
N PHE A 147 0.32 0.16 40.51
CA PHE A 147 0.39 1.30 39.59
C PHE A 147 0.02 2.61 40.31
N LEU A 148 -0.99 2.60 41.17
CA LEU A 148 -1.35 3.75 42.00
C LEU A 148 -0.21 4.19 42.92
N HIS A 149 0.54 3.23 43.47
CA HIS A 149 1.74 3.51 44.28
C HIS A 149 2.84 4.15 43.41
N ALA A 150 3.16 3.57 42.26
CA ALA A 150 4.17 4.12 41.34
C ALA A 150 3.82 5.56 40.91
N ALA A 151 2.57 5.82 40.52
CA ALA A 151 2.12 7.16 40.14
C ALA A 151 2.23 8.17 41.30
N ARG A 152 1.89 7.75 42.53
CA ARG A 152 2.00 8.58 43.73
C ARG A 152 3.45 8.96 44.04
N GLU A 153 4.38 8.01 44.00
CA GLU A 153 5.80 8.27 44.25
C GLU A 153 6.42 9.15 43.17
N MET A 154 5.94 9.03 41.92
CA MET A 154 6.32 9.91 40.81
C MET A 154 5.61 11.28 40.84
N GLY A 155 4.66 11.51 41.76
CA GLY A 155 3.92 12.76 41.90
C GLY A 155 2.93 13.05 40.77
N ILE A 156 2.46 12.04 40.05
CA ILE A 156 1.56 12.16 38.90
C ILE A 156 0.21 11.51 39.20
N THR A 157 -0.88 12.14 38.78
CA THR A 157 -2.25 11.60 38.94
C THR A 157 -2.49 10.44 37.96
N PRO A 158 -3.31 9.43 38.32
CA PRO A 158 -3.48 8.24 37.49
C PRO A 158 -3.97 8.51 36.06
N GLU A 159 -4.89 9.46 35.88
CA GLU A 159 -5.38 9.88 34.57
C GLU A 159 -4.27 10.43 33.63
N ASN A 160 -3.15 10.91 34.19
CA ASN A 160 -1.99 11.40 33.44
C ASN A 160 -0.91 10.32 33.25
N CYS A 161 -1.17 9.07 33.62
CA CYS A 161 -0.24 7.95 33.46
C CYS A 161 -0.60 7.10 32.24
N LEU A 162 0.45 6.58 31.58
CA LEU A 162 0.37 5.50 30.60
C LEU A 162 1.13 4.30 31.15
N VAL A 163 0.52 3.11 31.11
CA VAL A 163 1.16 1.84 31.47
C VAL A 163 1.53 1.09 30.19
N ILE A 164 2.76 0.57 30.11
CA ILE A 164 3.20 -0.38 29.08
C ILE A 164 3.26 -1.77 29.70
N GLU A 165 2.45 -2.70 29.18
CA GLU A 165 2.20 -3.99 29.82
C GLU A 165 1.98 -5.08 28.78
N ASP A 166 2.36 -6.32 29.06
CA ASP A 166 2.22 -7.48 28.17
C ASP A 166 1.26 -8.55 28.73
N SER A 167 0.76 -8.40 29.96
CA SER A 167 -0.10 -9.39 30.62
C SER A 167 -1.57 -8.94 30.79
N PRO A 168 -2.55 -9.85 30.68
CA PRO A 168 -3.95 -9.55 31.00
C PRO A 168 -4.16 -8.98 32.41
N ALA A 169 -3.44 -9.52 33.41
CA ALA A 169 -3.53 -9.07 34.79
C ALA A 169 -3.03 -7.63 34.95
N GLY A 170 -1.94 -7.25 34.28
CA GLY A 170 -1.46 -5.87 34.32
C GLY A 170 -2.37 -4.90 33.56
N ILE A 171 -2.94 -5.30 32.42
CA ILE A 171 -3.89 -4.46 31.68
C ILE A 171 -5.13 -4.17 32.54
N GLN A 172 -5.64 -5.19 33.23
CA GLN A 172 -6.75 -5.04 34.17
C GLN A 172 -6.38 -4.11 35.35
N ALA A 173 -5.17 -4.24 35.91
CA ALA A 173 -4.70 -3.37 36.98
C ALA A 173 -4.56 -1.91 36.54
N ALA A 174 -4.04 -1.65 35.35
CA ALA A 174 -3.91 -0.30 34.79
C ALA A 174 -5.28 0.38 34.63
N ARG A 175 -6.25 -0.37 34.08
CA ARG A 175 -7.64 0.11 33.94
C ARG A 175 -8.32 0.34 35.28
N ALA A 176 -8.16 -0.58 36.22
CA ALA A 176 -8.69 -0.43 37.57
C ALA A 176 -8.08 0.78 38.30
N ALA A 177 -6.85 1.17 37.95
CA ALA A 177 -6.19 2.36 38.45
C ALA A 177 -6.65 3.66 37.75
N GLY A 178 -7.48 3.58 36.72
CA GLY A 178 -7.91 4.73 35.91
C GLY A 178 -6.80 5.26 35.00
N MET A 179 -5.82 4.43 34.66
CA MET A 179 -4.70 4.77 33.78
C MET A 179 -4.95 4.26 32.36
N ARG A 180 -4.27 4.89 31.39
CA ARG A 180 -4.20 4.34 30.04
C ARG A 180 -3.23 3.17 29.98
N VAL A 181 -3.42 2.29 29.02
CA VAL A 181 -2.57 1.12 28.83
C VAL A 181 -2.32 0.84 27.36
N PHE A 182 -1.05 0.78 26.98
CA PHE A 182 -0.63 0.22 25.70
C PHE A 182 -0.10 -1.20 25.95
N ALA A 183 -0.64 -2.17 25.20
CA ALA A 183 -0.23 -3.55 25.38
C ALA A 183 0.95 -3.91 24.46
N TYR A 184 2.02 -4.45 25.03
CA TYR A 184 3.19 -4.91 24.28
C TYR A 184 3.04 -6.38 23.88
N LEU A 185 3.05 -6.64 22.57
CA LEU A 185 2.90 -7.97 21.97
C LEU A 185 4.22 -8.53 21.41
N GLY A 186 5.30 -7.75 21.43
CA GLY A 186 6.61 -8.16 20.90
C GLY A 186 7.44 -9.03 21.84
N GLY A 187 6.95 -9.34 23.04
CA GLY A 187 7.59 -10.27 23.97
C GLY A 187 7.64 -11.68 23.36
N SER A 188 8.79 -12.35 23.42
CA SER A 188 8.98 -13.64 22.71
C SER A 188 8.10 -14.78 23.27
N HIS A 189 7.53 -14.59 24.45
CA HIS A 189 6.59 -15.51 25.09
C HIS A 189 5.12 -15.32 24.64
N ILE A 190 4.76 -14.22 23.96
CA ILE A 190 3.37 -13.91 23.58
C ILE A 190 2.82 -14.90 22.55
N GLY A 191 3.61 -15.23 21.53
CA GLY A 191 3.21 -16.20 20.50
C GLY A 191 2.93 -17.59 21.08
N PRO A 192 3.90 -18.23 21.76
CA PRO A 192 3.73 -19.56 22.35
C PRO A 192 2.62 -19.68 23.41
N SER A 193 2.34 -18.58 24.14
CA SER A 193 1.35 -18.57 25.21
C SER A 193 -0.09 -18.35 24.74
N GLY A 194 -0.31 -17.91 23.50
CA GLY A 194 -1.65 -17.60 22.99
C GLY A 194 -2.30 -16.37 23.65
N LEU A 195 -1.54 -15.58 24.41
CA LEU A 195 -2.05 -14.42 25.18
C LEU A 195 -2.59 -13.29 24.30
N ARG A 196 -2.24 -13.24 23.01
CA ARG A 196 -2.66 -12.19 22.08
C ARG A 196 -4.18 -11.98 22.09
N GLY A 197 -4.95 -13.06 21.97
CA GLY A 197 -6.42 -12.96 21.94
C GLY A 197 -7.03 -12.45 23.25
N GLU A 198 -6.44 -12.82 24.40
CA GLU A 198 -6.88 -12.35 25.71
C GLU A 198 -6.57 -10.86 25.91
N ILE A 199 -5.38 -10.42 25.49
CA ILE A 199 -4.95 -9.03 25.53
C ILE A 199 -5.84 -8.16 24.64
N GLU A 200 -6.09 -8.59 23.41
CA GLU A 200 -6.97 -7.88 22.46
C GLU A 200 -8.41 -7.79 22.99
N ALA A 201 -8.94 -8.85 23.61
CA ALA A 201 -10.27 -8.86 24.22
C ALA A 201 -10.41 -7.86 25.38
N LEU A 202 -9.29 -7.50 26.04
CA LEU A 202 -9.27 -6.46 27.04
C LEU A 202 -9.24 -5.05 26.43
N ALA A 203 -9.15 -4.88 25.11
CA ALA A 203 -9.25 -3.60 24.40
C ALA A 203 -8.32 -2.48 24.94
N PRO A 204 -7.00 -2.70 25.04
CA PRO A 204 -6.05 -1.65 25.46
C PRO A 204 -6.11 -0.42 24.53
N ASP A 205 -5.60 0.73 24.99
CA ASP A 205 -5.65 2.00 24.24
C ASP A 205 -4.77 1.98 22.97
N ALA A 206 -3.76 1.11 22.92
CA ALA A 206 -2.99 0.76 21.72
C ALA A 206 -2.32 -0.61 21.87
N LEU A 207 -1.90 -1.20 20.75
CA LEU A 207 -1.08 -2.41 20.69
C LEU A 207 0.30 -2.07 20.13
N ILE A 208 1.35 -2.65 20.70
CA ILE A 208 2.75 -2.41 20.33
C ILE A 208 3.39 -3.76 19.97
N GLU A 209 3.69 -3.99 18.70
CA GLU A 209 4.47 -5.17 18.29
C GLU A 209 5.98 -4.88 18.30
N ASP A 210 6.36 -3.68 17.89
CA ASP A 210 7.75 -3.19 17.91
C ASP A 210 7.85 -1.98 18.84
N MET A 211 8.76 -2.05 19.81
CA MET A 211 8.97 -1.00 20.80
C MET A 211 9.38 0.35 20.18
N ARG A 212 9.96 0.35 18.97
CA ARG A 212 10.29 1.57 18.21
C ARG A 212 9.06 2.41 17.84
N SER A 213 7.85 1.83 17.86
CA SER A 213 6.60 2.56 17.61
C SER A 213 6.13 3.40 18.81
N LEU A 214 6.63 3.14 20.02
CA LEU A 214 6.15 3.78 21.24
C LEU A 214 6.26 5.32 21.20
N PRO A 215 7.38 5.95 20.77
CA PRO A 215 7.45 7.40 20.64
C PRO A 215 6.39 7.99 19.71
N GLY A 216 6.18 7.38 18.53
CA GLY A 216 5.16 7.81 17.58
C GLY A 216 3.74 7.67 18.13
N LEU A 217 3.46 6.59 18.87
CA LEU A 217 2.16 6.40 19.53
C LEU A 217 1.90 7.40 20.66
N LEU A 218 2.94 7.78 21.43
CA LEU A 218 2.88 8.82 22.45
C LEU A 218 2.59 10.19 21.83
N GLU A 219 3.27 10.54 20.74
CA GLU A 219 3.03 11.77 19.99
C GLU A 219 1.62 11.80 19.38
N LEU A 220 1.19 10.69 18.79
CA LEU A 220 -0.16 10.56 18.23
C LEU A 220 -1.23 10.74 19.33
N HIS A 221 -1.05 10.12 20.49
CA HIS A 221 -1.96 10.33 21.61
C HIS A 221 -1.94 11.78 22.09
N ALA A 222 -0.78 12.40 22.22
CA ALA A 222 -0.67 13.81 22.58
C ALA A 222 -1.39 14.72 21.57
N THR A 223 -1.34 14.41 20.27
CA THR A 223 -2.10 15.16 19.25
C THR A 223 -3.61 14.99 19.37
N ARG A 224 -4.10 13.76 19.65
CA ARG A 224 -5.51 13.49 19.92
C ARG A 224 -6.01 14.23 21.18
N GLU A 225 -5.17 14.35 22.20
CA GLU A 225 -5.47 15.05 23.46
C GLU A 225 -5.47 16.56 23.33
N ALA A 226 -4.61 17.11 22.47
CA ALA A 226 -4.57 18.54 22.15
C ALA A 226 -5.76 19.01 21.29
N GLY A 227 -6.65 18.11 20.87
CA GLY A 227 -7.77 18.44 19.97
C GLY A 227 -7.31 18.84 18.56
N LYS A 228 -6.06 18.56 18.20
CA LYS A 228 -5.52 18.79 16.85
C LYS A 228 -5.83 17.56 16.01
N ALA A 229 -6.52 17.73 14.88
CA ALA A 229 -6.92 16.59 14.07
C ALA A 229 -5.68 16.04 13.34
N ALA A 230 -5.28 14.80 13.60
CA ALA A 230 -4.27 14.14 12.79
C ALA A 230 -4.80 14.00 11.36
N MET A 231 -4.14 14.64 10.40
CA MET A 231 -4.52 14.65 8.99
C MET A 231 -3.47 13.96 8.13
N LEU A 232 -3.94 13.39 7.03
CA LEU A 232 -3.13 12.67 6.07
C LEU A 232 -3.08 13.46 4.76
N VAL A 233 -1.91 13.52 4.14
CA VAL A 233 -1.72 14.11 2.83
C VAL A 233 -1.51 12.99 1.82
N ALA A 234 -2.37 12.93 0.82
CA ALA A 234 -2.23 12.02 -0.30
C ALA A 234 -1.86 12.81 -1.55
N VAL A 235 -0.92 12.33 -2.34
CA VAL A 235 -0.51 12.95 -3.60
C VAL A 235 -0.60 11.92 -4.72
N ASP A 236 -1.21 12.30 -5.83
CA ASP A 236 -1.40 11.51 -7.05
C ASP A 236 -0.83 12.30 -8.23
N VAL A 237 0.22 11.79 -8.88
CA VAL A 237 0.83 12.40 -10.06
C VAL A 237 0.43 11.63 -11.32
N GLY A 238 -0.67 12.06 -11.93
CA GLY A 238 -1.17 11.53 -13.19
C GLY A 238 -0.44 12.11 -14.42
N THR A 239 -0.99 11.83 -15.60
CA THR A 239 -0.37 12.23 -16.89
C THR A 239 -0.37 13.76 -17.14
N ALA A 240 -1.40 14.47 -16.72
CA ALA A 240 -1.57 15.89 -17.06
C ALA A 240 -1.49 16.83 -15.85
N SER A 241 -1.63 16.30 -14.63
CA SER A 241 -1.68 17.08 -13.40
C SER A 241 -1.19 16.28 -12.20
N ALA A 242 -0.59 16.99 -11.25
CA ALA A 242 -0.41 16.53 -9.88
C ALA A 242 -1.63 16.93 -9.04
N ARG A 243 -2.19 15.99 -8.29
CA ARG A 243 -3.34 16.16 -7.40
C ARG A 243 -2.88 15.92 -5.96
N ALA A 244 -3.44 16.67 -5.03
CA ALA A 244 -3.24 16.42 -3.60
C ALA A 244 -4.57 16.43 -2.86
N GLY A 245 -4.70 15.54 -1.89
CA GLY A 245 -5.83 15.41 -0.99
C GLY A 245 -5.42 15.50 0.48
N VAL A 246 -6.25 16.16 1.29
CA VAL A 246 -6.16 16.09 2.75
C VAL A 246 -7.28 15.19 3.25
N VAL A 247 -6.91 14.14 3.98
CA VAL A 247 -7.80 13.05 4.36
C VAL A 247 -7.80 12.87 5.88
N THR A 248 -8.98 12.64 6.45
CA THR A 248 -9.12 12.32 7.88
C THR A 248 -8.65 10.90 8.18
N PRO A 249 -8.39 10.54 9.45
CA PRO A 249 -8.07 9.16 9.83
C PRO A 249 -9.21 8.14 9.56
N SER A 250 -10.41 8.63 9.22
CA SER A 250 -11.54 7.80 8.81
C SER A 250 -11.71 7.69 7.29
N GLY A 251 -10.72 8.14 6.51
CA GLY A 251 -10.75 8.10 5.04
C GLY A 251 -11.58 9.19 4.35
N LYS A 252 -12.05 10.22 5.08
CA LYS A 252 -12.84 11.29 4.46
C LYS A 252 -11.93 12.35 3.84
N LEU A 253 -12.11 12.61 2.55
CA LEU A 253 -11.44 13.73 1.85
C LEU A 253 -12.05 15.08 2.28
N VAL A 254 -11.22 15.97 2.82
CA VAL A 254 -11.63 17.28 3.36
C VAL A 254 -11.00 18.48 2.63
N GLY A 255 -10.00 18.25 1.80
CA GLY A 255 -9.47 19.23 0.85
C GLY A 255 -8.88 18.50 -0.35
N ARG A 256 -9.03 19.10 -1.53
CA ARG A 256 -8.46 18.59 -2.79
C ARG A 256 -8.03 19.76 -3.66
N ALA A 257 -6.86 19.65 -4.28
CA ALA A 257 -6.40 20.59 -5.28
C ALA A 257 -5.55 19.88 -6.33
N GLU A 258 -5.36 20.55 -7.47
CA GLU A 258 -4.60 20.02 -8.59
C GLU A 258 -3.80 21.12 -9.29
N HIS A 259 -2.68 20.75 -9.89
CA HIS A 259 -1.80 21.62 -10.64
C HIS A 259 -1.33 20.92 -11.92
N ALA A 260 -1.28 21.64 -13.02
CA ALA A 260 -0.91 21.09 -14.33
C ALA A 260 0.58 20.74 -14.43
N LEU A 261 0.88 19.72 -15.22
CA LEU A 261 2.24 19.29 -15.56
C LEU A 261 2.64 19.79 -16.94
N GLU A 262 3.94 20.07 -17.12
CA GLU A 262 4.52 20.35 -18.43
C GLU A 262 4.91 19.05 -19.12
N LEU A 263 4.32 18.79 -20.29
CA LEU A 263 4.63 17.63 -21.12
C LEU A 263 5.25 18.08 -22.44
N ARG A 264 6.45 17.58 -22.73
CA ARG A 264 7.06 17.71 -24.05
C ARG A 264 6.74 16.47 -24.89
N ARG A 265 6.20 16.67 -26.09
CA ARG A 265 6.02 15.62 -27.11
C ARG A 265 6.89 15.90 -28.32
N VAL A 266 7.56 14.87 -28.84
CA VAL A 266 8.33 14.93 -30.08
C VAL A 266 7.86 13.81 -31.00
N GLY A 267 7.04 14.16 -32.00
CA GLY A 267 6.38 13.14 -32.82
C GLY A 267 5.40 12.28 -32.02
N PRO A 268 5.07 11.07 -32.52
CA PRO A 268 4.08 10.20 -31.89
C PRO A 268 4.62 9.41 -30.68
N ASP A 269 5.92 9.08 -30.69
CA ASP A 269 6.46 8.06 -29.77
C ASP A 269 7.21 8.62 -28.56
N ILE A 270 7.68 9.88 -28.63
CA ILE A 270 8.53 10.49 -27.59
C ILE A 270 7.70 11.46 -26.74
N ALA A 271 7.68 11.21 -25.43
CA ALA A 271 7.00 11.99 -24.41
C ALA A 271 7.87 12.13 -23.15
N GLU A 272 8.08 13.37 -22.71
CA GLU A 272 9.04 13.71 -21.65
C GLU A 272 8.47 14.72 -20.66
N TYR A 273 8.83 14.56 -19.39
CA TYR A 273 8.51 15.50 -18.31
C TYR A 273 9.76 16.15 -17.74
N ASP A 274 9.51 17.25 -17.02
CA ASP A 274 10.44 17.93 -16.14
C ASP A 274 10.09 17.57 -14.69
N SER A 275 10.93 16.76 -14.05
CA SER A 275 10.60 16.26 -12.70
C SER A 275 10.75 17.32 -11.60
N GLU A 276 11.48 18.42 -11.84
CA GLU A 276 11.45 19.57 -10.91
C GLU A 276 10.13 20.34 -11.06
N GLN A 277 9.61 20.51 -12.28
CA GLN A 277 8.28 21.08 -12.50
C GLN A 277 7.18 20.20 -11.89
N ILE A 278 7.29 18.88 -11.98
CA ILE A 278 6.38 17.95 -11.29
C ILE A 278 6.41 18.20 -9.77
N TRP A 279 7.61 18.30 -9.17
CA TRP A 279 7.73 18.55 -7.73
C TRP A 279 7.12 19.90 -7.31
N ASP A 280 7.31 20.93 -8.12
CA ASP A 280 6.68 22.24 -7.91
C ASP A 280 5.15 22.18 -8.02
N ALA A 281 4.62 21.41 -8.97
CA ALA A 281 3.19 21.18 -9.13
C ALA A 281 2.61 20.41 -7.93
N VAL A 282 3.29 19.36 -7.46
CA VAL A 282 2.95 18.63 -6.22
C VAL A 282 2.90 19.60 -5.04
N ALA A 283 3.91 20.44 -4.88
CA ALA A 283 3.95 21.42 -3.79
C ALA A 283 2.82 22.46 -3.89
N GLY A 284 2.49 22.91 -5.10
CA GLY A 284 1.33 23.74 -5.38
C GLY A 284 0.03 23.08 -4.92
N ALA A 285 -0.18 21.82 -5.32
CA ALA A 285 -1.37 21.04 -5.00
C ALA A 285 -1.49 20.79 -3.50
N VAL A 286 -0.42 20.37 -2.82
CA VAL A 286 -0.43 20.13 -1.36
C VAL A 286 -0.79 21.40 -0.60
N ARG A 287 -0.10 22.52 -0.87
CA ARG A 287 -0.40 23.80 -0.19
C ARG A 287 -1.82 24.28 -0.44
N ALA A 288 -2.36 24.06 -1.65
CA ALA A 288 -3.72 24.42 -1.97
C ALA A 288 -4.75 23.52 -1.28
N ALA A 289 -4.53 22.20 -1.24
CA ALA A 289 -5.40 21.26 -0.56
C ALA A 289 -5.44 21.50 0.97
N MET A 290 -4.29 21.76 1.60
CA MET A 290 -4.19 22.11 3.02
C MET A 290 -4.97 23.40 3.35
N ARG A 291 -4.85 24.43 2.50
CA ARG A 291 -5.58 25.69 2.66
C ARG A 291 -7.09 25.50 2.53
N LEU A 292 -7.53 24.71 1.54
CA LEU A 292 -8.95 24.41 1.31
C LEU A 292 -9.54 23.57 2.46
N ALA A 293 -8.75 22.66 3.04
CA ALA A 293 -9.14 21.88 4.20
C ALA A 293 -9.19 22.71 5.50
N GLY A 294 -8.51 23.86 5.54
CA GLY A 294 -8.37 24.67 6.76
C GLY A 294 -7.50 24.02 7.83
N VAL A 295 -6.54 23.18 7.41
CA VAL A 295 -5.69 22.36 8.29
C VAL A 295 -4.33 23.04 8.48
N ALA A 296 -3.85 23.08 9.71
CA ALA A 296 -2.52 23.61 10.00
C ALA A 296 -1.40 22.64 9.55
N ALA A 297 -0.23 23.18 9.21
CA ALA A 297 0.89 22.38 8.72
C ALA A 297 1.37 21.31 9.73
N ASP A 298 1.20 21.56 11.03
CA ASP A 298 1.54 20.60 12.07
C ASP A 298 0.50 19.48 12.16
N GLU A 299 -0.77 19.72 11.85
CA GLU A 299 -1.81 18.69 11.85
C GLU A 299 -1.60 17.57 10.80
N ALA A 300 -0.81 17.81 9.75
CA ALA A 300 -0.41 16.77 8.81
C ALA A 300 0.66 15.84 9.41
N VAL A 301 0.28 14.60 9.71
CA VAL A 301 1.16 13.61 10.38
C VAL A 301 1.72 12.55 9.42
N GLY A 302 1.08 12.34 8.27
CA GLY A 302 1.53 11.37 7.26
C GLY A 302 1.34 11.90 5.86
N ILE A 303 2.27 11.55 4.96
CA ILE A 303 2.20 11.82 3.52
C ILE A 303 2.65 10.60 2.74
N SER A 304 1.97 10.29 1.64
CA SER A 304 2.46 9.32 0.64
C SER A 304 2.14 9.80 -0.77
N PHE A 305 2.71 9.13 -1.75
CA PHE A 305 2.68 9.50 -3.16
C PHE A 305 2.32 8.29 -4.01
N ASP A 306 1.39 8.48 -4.95
CA ASP A 306 1.32 7.68 -6.15
C ASP A 306 1.71 8.50 -7.37
N ALA A 307 2.11 7.78 -8.43
CA ALA A 307 2.38 8.41 -9.72
C ALA A 307 2.21 7.42 -10.88
N THR A 308 2.14 7.95 -12.10
CA THR A 308 2.38 7.13 -13.30
C THR A 308 3.76 6.47 -13.24
N CYS A 309 3.90 5.27 -13.81
CA CYS A 309 5.18 4.57 -13.95
C CYS A 309 6.07 5.20 -15.05
N SER A 310 6.55 6.41 -14.79
CA SER A 310 7.48 7.16 -15.64
C SER A 310 8.91 7.05 -15.09
N LEU A 311 9.92 7.09 -15.97
CA LEU A 311 11.33 6.92 -15.61
C LEU A 311 12.02 8.26 -15.36
N VAL A 312 12.47 8.54 -14.13
CA VAL A 312 13.23 9.75 -13.79
C VAL A 312 14.72 9.43 -13.74
N VAL A 313 15.57 10.26 -14.36
CA VAL A 313 17.03 10.04 -14.46
C VAL A 313 17.82 11.18 -13.82
N ARG A 314 18.66 10.85 -12.82
CA ARG A 314 19.48 11.81 -12.05
C ARG A 314 20.94 11.39 -11.97
N ASP A 315 21.81 12.37 -11.81
CA ASP A 315 23.22 12.13 -11.49
C ASP A 315 23.44 11.72 -10.01
N ASP A 316 24.70 11.47 -9.64
CA ASP A 316 25.13 11.12 -8.28
C ASP A 316 24.85 12.21 -7.24
N HIS A 317 24.63 13.45 -7.66
CA HIS A 317 24.29 14.59 -6.81
C HIS A 317 22.79 14.90 -6.79
N GLY A 318 21.99 14.17 -7.57
CA GLY A 318 20.54 14.36 -7.68
C GLY A 318 20.12 15.42 -8.71
N ALA A 319 21.03 15.91 -9.55
CA ALA A 319 20.71 16.85 -10.61
C ALA A 319 20.05 16.14 -11.81
N PRO A 320 19.14 16.82 -12.54
CA PRO A 320 18.44 16.25 -13.69
C PRO A 320 19.40 15.97 -14.85
N LEU A 321 19.23 14.83 -15.51
CA LEU A 321 19.97 14.45 -16.72
C LEU A 321 19.02 14.27 -17.90
N PRO A 322 19.37 14.76 -19.11
CA PRO A 322 18.48 14.66 -20.25
C PRO A 322 18.25 13.21 -20.66
N VAL A 323 16.99 12.84 -20.91
CA VAL A 323 16.61 11.49 -21.36
C VAL A 323 16.56 11.33 -22.89
N SER A 324 16.93 12.38 -23.61
CA SER A 324 17.09 12.38 -25.07
C SER A 324 18.48 12.87 -25.49
N PRO A 325 19.05 12.37 -26.60
CA PRO A 325 20.36 12.78 -27.09
C PRO A 325 20.40 14.28 -27.40
N GLY A 326 21.31 15.01 -26.76
CA GLY A 326 21.41 16.47 -26.91
C GLY A 326 20.21 17.26 -26.38
N GLY A 327 19.34 16.62 -25.58
CA GLY A 327 18.21 17.28 -24.92
C GLY A 327 18.65 18.24 -23.82
N GLU A 328 17.76 19.16 -23.45
CA GLU A 328 17.94 20.01 -22.27
C GLU A 328 17.84 19.17 -21.00
N ALA A 329 18.70 19.45 -20.02
CA ALA A 329 18.77 18.68 -18.78
C ALA A 329 17.42 18.58 -18.04
N ARG A 330 16.58 19.62 -18.13
CA ARG A 330 15.24 19.64 -17.52
C ARG A 330 14.30 18.55 -18.01
N TRP A 331 14.47 18.05 -19.24
CA TRP A 331 13.67 16.93 -19.76
C TRP A 331 14.34 15.63 -19.32
N ASP A 332 14.15 15.28 -18.06
CA ASP A 332 14.85 14.21 -17.36
C ASP A 332 13.99 12.98 -17.05
N THR A 333 12.74 13.01 -17.53
CA THR A 333 11.76 11.97 -17.23
C THR A 333 11.13 11.43 -18.51
N ILE A 334 11.25 10.12 -18.76
CA ILE A 334 10.55 9.44 -19.87
C ILE A 334 9.14 9.09 -19.39
N ALA A 335 8.12 9.59 -20.08
CA ALA A 335 6.72 9.35 -19.72
C ALA A 335 6.34 7.86 -19.82
N TRP A 336 5.36 7.43 -19.02
CA TRP A 336 4.90 6.03 -19.01
C TRP A 336 4.46 5.52 -20.39
N PHE A 337 3.75 6.35 -21.17
CA PHE A 337 3.21 6.03 -22.49
C PHE A 337 4.17 6.30 -23.66
N ASP A 338 5.44 6.62 -23.36
CA ASP A 338 6.48 6.77 -24.38
C ASP A 338 6.81 5.41 -25.02
N HIS A 339 6.84 5.35 -26.35
CA HIS A 339 7.06 4.11 -27.12
C HIS A 339 8.43 4.09 -27.84
N ARG A 340 9.36 4.98 -27.48
CA ARG A 340 10.70 5.04 -28.12
C ARG A 340 11.49 3.73 -28.04
N ALA A 341 11.21 2.92 -27.02
CA ALA A 341 11.93 1.70 -26.69
C ALA A 341 11.28 0.42 -27.27
N GLN A 342 10.54 0.53 -28.39
CA GLN A 342 9.88 -0.60 -29.03
C GLN A 342 10.86 -1.72 -29.41
N ALA A 343 12.01 -1.38 -29.99
CA ALA A 343 13.02 -2.37 -30.40
C ALA A 343 13.65 -3.10 -29.19
N GLU A 344 13.86 -2.38 -28.09
CA GLU A 344 14.36 -2.93 -26.83
C GLU A 344 13.36 -3.88 -26.18
N ALA A 345 12.06 -3.55 -26.22
CA ALA A 345 11.00 -4.40 -25.71
C ALA A 345 10.87 -5.70 -26.53
N GLU A 346 11.02 -5.63 -27.85
CA GLU A 346 11.08 -6.81 -28.72
C GLU A 346 12.29 -7.69 -28.41
N ALA A 347 13.45 -7.09 -28.14
CA ALA A 347 14.65 -7.82 -27.72
C ALA A 347 14.45 -8.51 -26.35
N CYS A 348 13.82 -7.83 -25.38
CA CYS A 348 13.46 -8.44 -24.09
C CYS A 348 12.52 -9.63 -24.29
N THR A 349 11.51 -9.49 -25.14
CA THR A 349 10.55 -10.57 -25.44
C THR A 349 11.24 -11.76 -26.13
N ALA A 350 12.13 -11.49 -27.08
CA ALA A 350 12.89 -12.50 -27.80
C ALA A 350 13.88 -13.28 -26.91
N SER A 351 14.24 -12.75 -25.73
CA SER A 351 15.12 -13.44 -24.78
C SER A 351 14.54 -14.75 -24.25
N GLY A 352 13.21 -14.89 -24.22
CA GLY A 352 12.53 -16.04 -23.63
C GLY A 352 12.80 -16.21 -22.12
N HIS A 353 13.30 -15.17 -21.45
CA HIS A 353 13.67 -15.23 -20.04
C HIS A 353 12.44 -15.42 -19.15
N ARG A 354 12.60 -16.09 -18.00
CA ARG A 354 11.50 -16.38 -17.05
C ARG A 354 10.77 -15.16 -16.50
N VAL A 355 11.35 -13.96 -16.59
CA VAL A 355 10.64 -12.70 -16.21
C VAL A 355 9.40 -12.49 -17.07
N LEU A 356 9.38 -13.04 -18.29
CA LEU A 356 8.25 -12.98 -19.21
C LEU A 356 6.99 -13.67 -18.64
N ASP A 357 7.18 -14.65 -17.75
CA ASP A 357 6.10 -15.36 -17.05
C ASP A 357 5.28 -14.44 -16.12
N PHE A 358 5.85 -13.29 -15.75
CA PHE A 358 5.26 -12.30 -14.84
C PHE A 358 4.82 -11.01 -15.56
N ILE A 359 4.91 -10.95 -16.88
CA ILE A 359 4.48 -9.79 -17.68
C ILE A 359 3.56 -10.19 -18.84
N GLY A 360 2.94 -11.37 -18.75
CA GLY A 360 1.98 -11.85 -19.75
C GLY A 360 2.59 -12.36 -21.06
N GLY A 361 3.89 -12.64 -21.07
CA GLY A 361 4.63 -13.23 -22.20
C GLY A 361 5.26 -12.24 -23.18
N THR A 362 4.83 -10.98 -23.18
CA THR A 362 5.34 -9.93 -24.09
C THR A 362 5.75 -8.70 -23.28
N MET A 363 7.00 -8.28 -23.41
CA MET A 363 7.50 -7.05 -22.78
C MET A 363 6.90 -5.82 -23.47
N SER A 364 6.37 -4.90 -22.67
CA SER A 364 5.86 -3.61 -23.16
C SER A 364 6.99 -2.59 -23.28
N PRO A 365 7.02 -1.72 -24.33
CA PRO A 365 7.93 -0.57 -24.36
C PRO A 365 7.68 0.44 -23.23
N GLU A 366 6.52 0.37 -22.59
CA GLU A 366 6.13 1.24 -21.47
C GLU A 366 6.80 0.83 -20.14
N MET A 367 7.39 -0.37 -20.04
CA MET A 367 8.14 -0.83 -18.86
C MET A 367 9.54 -0.22 -18.79
N GLU A 368 10.15 -0.25 -17.60
CA GLU A 368 11.39 0.48 -17.36
C GLU A 368 12.62 -0.16 -17.99
N VAL A 369 12.70 -1.49 -18.02
CA VAL A 369 13.86 -2.20 -18.59
C VAL A 369 14.10 -1.82 -20.07
N PRO A 370 13.10 -1.84 -20.97
CA PRO A 370 13.27 -1.33 -22.33
C PRO A 370 13.72 0.14 -22.40
N LYS A 371 13.14 1.02 -21.58
CA LYS A 371 13.53 2.45 -21.52
C LYS A 371 14.98 2.63 -21.09
N LEU A 372 15.45 1.85 -20.11
CA LEU A 372 16.83 1.83 -19.64
C LEU A 372 17.80 1.32 -20.71
N MET A 373 17.44 0.24 -21.42
CA MET A 373 18.21 -0.25 -22.57
C MET A 373 18.33 0.83 -23.65
N TRP A 374 17.23 1.53 -23.94
CA TRP A 374 17.20 2.59 -24.94
C TRP A 374 18.09 3.76 -24.50
N LEU A 375 17.98 4.19 -23.24
CA LEU A 375 18.78 5.27 -22.66
C LEU A 375 20.29 4.94 -22.74
N LYS A 376 20.70 3.73 -22.35
CA LYS A 376 22.09 3.28 -22.43
C LYS A 376 22.65 3.34 -23.85
N ARG A 377 21.85 2.94 -24.85
CA ARG A 377 22.26 2.89 -26.26
C ARG A 377 22.28 4.27 -26.92
N HIS A 378 21.27 5.09 -26.67
CA HIS A 378 21.02 6.31 -27.44
C HIS A 378 21.50 7.57 -26.72
N ALA A 379 21.51 7.59 -25.38
CA ALA A 379 22.01 8.69 -24.57
C ALA A 379 23.17 8.25 -23.66
N PRO A 380 24.29 7.73 -24.21
CA PRO A 380 25.39 7.16 -23.43
C PRO A 380 26.07 8.17 -22.50
N ALA A 381 26.04 9.47 -22.84
CA ALA A 381 26.57 10.52 -21.98
C ALA A 381 25.72 10.70 -20.71
N SER A 382 24.39 10.63 -20.81
CA SER A 382 23.48 10.65 -19.65
C SER A 382 23.64 9.37 -18.84
N TRP A 383 23.68 8.21 -19.49
CA TRP A 383 23.91 6.92 -18.81
C TRP A 383 25.20 6.93 -17.97
N ALA A 384 26.32 7.38 -18.55
CA ALA A 384 27.61 7.42 -17.87
C ALA A 384 27.67 8.39 -16.67
N GLN A 385 26.80 9.40 -16.63
CA GLN A 385 26.68 10.36 -15.53
C GLN A 385 25.58 9.98 -14.53
N SER A 386 24.75 8.99 -14.86
CA SER A 386 23.63 8.61 -14.02
C SER A 386 24.11 7.90 -12.76
N GLY A 387 23.52 8.30 -11.64
CA GLY A 387 23.72 7.69 -10.33
C GLY A 387 22.43 7.25 -9.66
N ARG A 388 21.28 7.79 -10.11
CA ARG A 388 19.96 7.40 -9.62
C ARG A 388 18.96 7.38 -10.77
N MET A 389 18.21 6.30 -10.85
CA MET A 389 17.06 6.18 -11.73
C MET A 389 15.89 5.67 -10.90
N PHE A 390 14.73 6.26 -11.13
CA PHE A 390 13.55 6.03 -10.31
C PHE A 390 12.34 5.79 -11.20
N ASP A 391 11.42 4.95 -10.72
CA ASP A 391 10.02 5.14 -11.05
C ASP A 391 9.55 6.46 -10.41
N LEU A 392 8.64 7.19 -11.06
CA LEU A 392 8.24 8.52 -10.62
C LEU A 392 7.73 8.55 -9.17
N ALA A 393 7.02 7.53 -8.72
CA ALA A 393 6.57 7.44 -7.33
C ALA A 393 7.74 7.37 -6.34
N ASP A 394 8.78 6.61 -6.69
CA ASP A 394 10.00 6.49 -5.89
C ASP A 394 10.81 7.81 -5.92
N PHE A 395 10.83 8.53 -7.04
CA PHE A 395 11.44 9.86 -7.11
C PHE A 395 10.76 10.85 -6.15
N LEU A 396 9.43 10.86 -6.09
CA LEU A 396 8.67 11.76 -5.20
C LEU A 396 8.97 11.45 -3.73
N THR A 397 9.02 10.17 -3.35
CA THR A 397 9.38 9.78 -1.99
C THR A 397 10.85 10.10 -1.65
N TRP A 398 11.77 9.98 -2.61
CA TRP A 398 13.15 10.41 -2.47
C TRP A 398 13.26 11.93 -2.29
N LYS A 399 12.57 12.75 -3.10
CA LYS A 399 12.51 14.21 -2.89
C LYS A 399 11.96 14.57 -1.52
N ALA A 400 10.94 13.84 -1.06
CA ALA A 400 10.26 14.08 0.21
C ALA A 400 11.11 13.71 1.44
N SER A 401 11.79 12.56 1.41
CA SER A 401 12.46 11.97 2.59
C SER A 401 13.99 11.97 2.51
N GLY A 402 14.56 12.00 1.30
CA GLY A 402 15.97 11.71 1.04
C GLY A 402 16.32 10.22 1.02
N SER A 403 15.35 9.32 1.25
CA SER A 403 15.55 7.87 1.25
C SER A 403 15.78 7.33 -0.16
N ASN A 404 16.76 6.44 -0.32
CA ASN A 404 16.99 5.67 -1.54
C ASN A 404 16.21 4.35 -1.57
N ALA A 405 15.22 4.15 -0.70
CA ALA A 405 14.31 3.01 -0.79
C ALA A 405 13.52 3.02 -2.12
N ARG A 406 12.97 1.87 -2.51
CA ARG A 406 12.12 1.71 -3.70
C ARG A 406 10.92 0.86 -3.34
N SER A 407 9.76 1.19 -3.86
CA SER A 407 8.52 0.47 -3.60
C SER A 407 8.54 -0.94 -4.18
N ALA A 408 8.01 -1.91 -3.43
CA ALA A 408 7.70 -3.23 -3.96
C ALA A 408 6.72 -3.16 -5.13
N CYS A 409 5.81 -2.17 -5.14
CA CYS A 409 4.87 -1.94 -6.22
C CYS A 409 5.59 -1.57 -7.53
N THR A 410 6.44 -0.55 -7.51
CA THR A 410 7.13 -0.04 -8.71
C THR A 410 8.09 -1.10 -9.28
N LEU A 411 8.97 -1.63 -8.43
CA LEU A 411 10.00 -2.56 -8.86
C LEU A 411 9.41 -3.86 -9.43
N THR A 412 8.41 -4.44 -8.75
CA THR A 412 7.82 -5.71 -9.17
C THR A 412 7.07 -5.55 -10.49
N CYS A 413 6.32 -4.47 -10.64
CA CYS A 413 5.44 -4.30 -11.78
C CYS A 413 6.15 -3.84 -13.05
N LYS A 414 7.26 -3.09 -12.95
CA LYS A 414 7.87 -2.40 -14.11
C LYS A 414 9.39 -2.59 -14.27
N TRP A 415 10.08 -3.12 -13.27
CA TRP A 415 11.55 -3.29 -13.27
C TRP A 415 12.02 -4.74 -13.31
N THR A 416 11.12 -5.71 -13.50
CA THR A 416 11.41 -7.17 -13.51
C THR A 416 11.98 -7.72 -12.20
N TYR A 417 11.68 -7.05 -11.08
CA TYR A 417 11.95 -7.57 -9.73
C TYR A 417 10.88 -8.60 -9.34
N LEU A 418 11.29 -9.73 -8.76
CA LEU A 418 10.38 -10.78 -8.31
C LEU A 418 10.27 -10.76 -6.79
N ALA A 419 9.31 -9.99 -6.25
CA ALA A 419 9.19 -9.77 -4.80
C ALA A 419 8.94 -11.01 -3.94
N HIS A 420 8.46 -12.11 -4.54
CA HIS A 420 8.24 -13.38 -3.85
C HIS A 420 9.51 -14.22 -3.68
N GLU A 421 10.64 -13.79 -4.24
CA GLU A 421 11.93 -14.49 -4.13
C GLU A 421 12.86 -13.80 -3.14
N ASP A 422 13.68 -14.58 -2.42
CA ASP A 422 14.71 -14.06 -1.50
C ASP A 422 15.72 -13.12 -2.19
N HIS A 423 15.96 -13.38 -3.48
CA HIS A 423 16.79 -12.60 -4.38
C HIS A 423 15.96 -12.10 -5.57
N GLY A 424 15.10 -11.11 -5.33
CA GLY A 424 14.11 -10.68 -6.35
C GLY A 424 14.71 -10.13 -7.65
N TRP A 425 15.93 -9.61 -7.64
CA TRP A 425 16.58 -9.10 -8.85
C TRP A 425 17.10 -10.22 -9.76
N GLN A 426 16.55 -10.32 -10.97
CA GLN A 426 17.01 -11.24 -12.01
C GLN A 426 18.26 -10.68 -12.72
N ARG A 427 19.40 -10.69 -12.02
CA ARG A 427 20.66 -10.10 -12.52
C ARG A 427 21.19 -10.76 -13.79
N ASP A 428 20.88 -12.03 -14.00
CA ASP A 428 21.16 -12.77 -15.23
C ASP A 428 20.39 -12.21 -16.42
N PHE A 429 19.10 -11.90 -16.25
CA PHE A 429 18.31 -11.19 -17.26
C PHE A 429 18.87 -9.81 -17.55
N LEU A 430 19.12 -9.01 -16.50
CA LEU A 430 19.67 -7.66 -16.65
C LEU A 430 21.00 -7.70 -17.43
N ALA A 431 21.90 -8.63 -17.10
CA ALA A 431 23.14 -8.82 -17.84
C ALA A 431 22.89 -9.25 -19.29
N ALA A 432 21.97 -10.18 -19.55
CA ALA A 432 21.64 -10.65 -20.90
C ALA A 432 21.09 -9.53 -21.81
N VAL A 433 20.36 -8.57 -21.25
CA VAL A 433 19.86 -7.40 -22.01
C VAL A 433 20.82 -6.20 -22.00
N GLY A 434 22.02 -6.37 -21.43
CA GLY A 434 23.09 -5.37 -21.43
C GLY A 434 22.94 -4.28 -20.37
N LEU A 435 22.35 -4.61 -19.21
CA LEU A 435 22.14 -3.75 -18.04
C LEU A 435 22.87 -4.30 -16.79
N ASP A 436 24.02 -4.93 -16.97
CA ASP A 436 24.87 -5.48 -15.91
C ASP A 436 25.39 -4.43 -14.91
N ASP A 437 25.54 -3.17 -15.36
CA ASP A 437 25.95 -2.01 -14.57
C ASP A 437 24.78 -1.23 -13.94
N LEU A 438 23.53 -1.70 -14.10
CA LEU A 438 22.34 -0.93 -13.70
C LEU A 438 22.35 -0.54 -12.21
N PHE A 439 22.82 -1.41 -11.32
CA PHE A 439 22.86 -1.10 -9.88
C PHE A 439 23.75 0.10 -9.55
N GLU A 440 24.89 0.22 -10.24
CA GLU A 440 25.79 1.36 -10.12
C GLU A 440 25.13 2.63 -10.67
N ARG A 441 24.46 2.53 -11.82
CA ARG A 441 23.90 3.68 -12.55
C ARG A 441 22.57 4.19 -12.02
N ALA A 442 21.80 3.34 -11.34
CA ALA A 442 20.45 3.66 -10.89
C ALA A 442 20.31 3.77 -9.36
N GLY A 443 21.37 3.48 -8.59
CA GLY A 443 21.35 3.58 -7.13
C GLY A 443 20.27 2.67 -6.51
N LEU A 444 20.14 1.46 -7.04
CA LEU A 444 19.09 0.51 -6.67
C LEU A 444 19.39 -0.20 -5.35
N PRO A 445 18.38 -0.42 -4.50
CA PRO A 445 18.53 -1.25 -3.31
C PRO A 445 18.51 -2.74 -3.69
N GLU A 446 19.14 -3.58 -2.86
CA GLU A 446 19.08 -5.04 -3.02
C GLU A 446 17.67 -5.61 -2.77
N ARG A 447 16.85 -4.91 -1.98
CA ARG A 447 15.49 -5.31 -1.63
C ARG A 447 14.53 -4.13 -1.78
N ALA A 448 13.34 -4.44 -2.29
CA ALA A 448 12.23 -3.48 -2.31
C ALA A 448 11.67 -3.27 -0.89
N SER A 449 11.11 -2.10 -0.64
CA SER A 449 10.37 -1.77 0.57
C SER A 449 8.90 -2.16 0.41
N PRO A 450 8.33 -2.92 1.37
CA PRO A 450 6.90 -3.21 1.41
C PRO A 450 6.04 -1.95 1.28
N ILE A 451 4.88 -2.11 0.66
CA ILE A 451 3.85 -1.08 0.67
C ILE A 451 3.44 -0.84 2.12
N ALA A 452 3.25 0.43 2.50
CA ALA A 452 2.90 0.90 3.86
C ALA A 452 4.05 1.08 4.85
N ASP A 453 5.28 0.70 4.50
CA ASP A 453 6.45 1.04 5.32
C ASP A 453 6.67 2.56 5.38
N ALA A 454 7.25 3.00 6.50
CA ALA A 454 7.68 4.39 6.69
C ALA A 454 9.11 4.60 6.16
N LEU A 455 9.28 5.64 5.34
CA LEU A 455 10.58 6.10 4.83
C LEU A 455 11.25 7.15 5.72
N GLY A 456 10.61 7.49 6.84
CA GLY A 456 11.04 8.52 7.78
C GLY A 456 10.32 9.86 7.61
N PRO A 457 10.68 10.87 8.40
CA PRO A 457 10.07 12.19 8.33
C PRO A 457 10.38 12.89 7.00
N LEU A 458 9.53 13.86 6.62
CA LEU A 458 9.88 14.83 5.59
C LEU A 458 11.23 15.47 5.92
N ASN A 459 12.12 15.53 4.93
CA ASN A 459 13.35 16.31 5.06
C ASN A 459 12.99 17.82 5.13
N ALA A 460 13.91 18.63 5.68
CA ALA A 460 13.64 20.05 5.93
C ALA A 460 13.29 20.85 4.66
N ALA A 461 13.93 20.52 3.53
CA ALA A 461 13.67 21.18 2.26
C ALA A 461 12.27 20.83 1.74
N ALA A 462 11.89 19.56 1.76
CA ALA A 462 10.57 19.09 1.37
C ALA A 462 9.47 19.65 2.28
N ALA A 463 9.67 19.66 3.60
CA ALA A 463 8.71 20.26 4.53
C ALA A 463 8.45 21.75 4.19
N THR A 464 9.52 22.51 3.93
CA THR A 464 9.41 23.92 3.51
C THR A 464 8.68 24.07 2.18
N THR A 465 9.08 23.30 1.16
CA THR A 465 8.49 23.35 -0.17
C THR A 465 7.01 22.95 -0.14
N LEU A 466 6.65 21.87 0.53
CA LEU A 466 5.26 21.40 0.61
C LEU A 466 4.38 22.26 1.55
N GLY A 467 4.97 23.14 2.37
CA GLY A 467 4.26 23.90 3.38
C GLY A 467 3.77 23.03 4.55
N LEU A 468 4.51 21.98 4.87
CA LEU A 468 4.27 21.03 5.95
C LEU A 468 5.37 21.13 7.01
N THR A 469 5.38 20.22 7.97
CA THR A 469 6.45 20.13 8.99
C THR A 469 7.20 18.81 8.88
N THR A 470 8.41 18.76 9.44
CA THR A 470 9.21 17.51 9.54
C THR A 470 8.60 16.48 10.49
N ARG A 471 7.43 16.75 11.09
CA ARG A 471 6.65 15.76 11.84
C ARG A 471 5.88 14.81 10.92
N CYS A 472 5.68 15.21 9.67
CA CYS A 472 4.94 14.41 8.71
C CYS A 472 5.82 13.25 8.23
N ILE A 473 5.35 12.02 8.40
CA ILE A 473 6.06 10.80 8.00
C ILE A 473 5.74 10.46 6.54
N VAL A 474 6.77 10.16 5.76
CA VAL A 474 6.66 9.74 4.36
C VAL A 474 6.44 8.24 4.29
N GLY A 475 5.35 7.80 3.66
CA GLY A 475 5.11 6.39 3.33
C GLY A 475 5.74 5.99 1.99
N VAL A 476 6.00 4.70 1.81
CA VAL A 476 6.42 4.13 0.52
C VAL A 476 5.39 4.43 -0.58
N GLY A 477 5.85 4.81 -1.77
CA GLY A 477 4.97 5.19 -2.88
C GLY A 477 4.35 4.00 -3.62
N LEU A 478 3.41 4.31 -4.52
CA LEU A 478 2.67 3.34 -5.32
C LEU A 478 2.59 3.79 -6.79
N ILE A 479 2.31 2.86 -7.70
CA ILE A 479 1.81 3.23 -9.03
C ILE A 479 0.34 3.66 -8.90
N ASP A 480 -0.08 4.68 -9.65
CA ASP A 480 -1.42 5.28 -9.63
C ASP A 480 -2.59 4.26 -9.70
N ALA A 481 -2.54 3.32 -10.64
CA ALA A 481 -3.56 2.28 -10.79
C ALA A 481 -3.60 1.33 -9.56
N HIS A 482 -2.48 1.15 -8.88
CA HIS A 482 -2.37 0.29 -7.71
C HIS A 482 -2.90 1.01 -6.46
N ALA A 483 -2.65 2.32 -6.33
CA ALA A 483 -3.30 3.16 -5.34
C ALA A 483 -4.83 3.21 -5.54
N GLY A 484 -5.29 3.33 -6.79
CA GLY A 484 -6.72 3.24 -7.13
C GLY A 484 -7.34 1.90 -6.73
N ALA A 485 -6.65 0.78 -6.98
CA ALA A 485 -7.09 -0.54 -6.57
C ALA A 485 -7.14 -0.68 -5.04
N LEU A 486 -6.11 -0.20 -4.34
CA LEU A 486 -6.03 -0.21 -2.88
C LEU A 486 -7.21 0.52 -2.24
N GLY A 487 -7.52 1.73 -2.73
CA GLY A 487 -8.65 2.51 -2.23
C GLY A 487 -10.01 1.92 -2.58
N ALA A 488 -10.16 1.30 -3.76
CA ALA A 488 -11.41 0.67 -4.21
C ALA A 488 -11.71 -0.66 -3.50
N LEU A 489 -10.66 -1.42 -3.14
CA LEU A 489 -10.77 -2.75 -2.56
C LEU A 489 -10.50 -2.78 -1.04
N ALA A 490 -10.44 -1.62 -0.40
CA ALA A 490 -10.05 -1.48 1.00
C ALA A 490 -10.89 -2.35 1.98
N GLU A 491 -12.18 -2.55 1.70
CA GLU A 491 -13.07 -3.41 2.50
C GLU A 491 -12.63 -4.88 2.52
N PHE A 492 -11.92 -5.33 1.49
CA PHE A 492 -11.50 -6.73 1.31
C PHE A 492 -10.06 -6.99 1.74
N ALA A 493 -9.37 -6.00 2.31
CA ALA A 493 -7.96 -6.08 2.66
C ALA A 493 -7.60 -7.22 3.64
N ARG A 494 -8.57 -7.72 4.43
CA ARG A 494 -8.38 -8.86 5.35
C ARG A 494 -8.80 -10.22 4.78
N ASP A 495 -9.58 -10.24 3.70
CA ASP A 495 -10.15 -11.47 3.15
C ASP A 495 -9.50 -11.84 1.82
N THR A 496 -8.25 -12.30 1.92
CA THR A 496 -7.43 -12.70 0.77
C THR A 496 -8.03 -13.84 -0.04
N GLN A 497 -8.89 -14.67 0.58
CA GLN A 497 -9.56 -15.80 -0.08
C GLN A 497 -10.73 -15.39 -0.98
N GLN A 498 -11.23 -14.16 -0.85
CA GLN A 498 -12.32 -13.63 -1.69
C GLN A 498 -11.84 -12.57 -2.68
N LEU A 499 -10.55 -12.22 -2.69
CA LEU A 499 -10.02 -11.16 -3.56
C LEU A 499 -10.22 -11.47 -5.06
N ASP A 500 -10.24 -12.74 -5.46
CA ASP A 500 -10.46 -13.15 -6.85
C ASP A 500 -11.90 -12.91 -7.34
N ARG A 501 -12.84 -12.70 -6.40
CA ARG A 501 -14.24 -12.32 -6.66
C ARG A 501 -14.43 -10.80 -6.78
N HIS A 502 -13.46 -10.02 -6.31
CA HIS A 502 -13.50 -8.56 -6.19
C HIS A 502 -12.35 -7.91 -6.97
N LEU A 503 -12.62 -7.54 -8.22
CA LEU A 503 -11.65 -6.87 -9.08
C LEU A 503 -11.83 -5.35 -8.96
N ALA A 504 -10.77 -4.57 -9.22
CA ALA A 504 -10.91 -3.13 -9.41
C ALA A 504 -10.78 -2.75 -10.89
N LEU A 505 -11.61 -1.82 -11.35
CA LEU A 505 -11.45 -1.12 -12.63
C LEU A 505 -11.06 0.32 -12.33
N VAL A 506 -9.78 0.64 -12.54
CA VAL A 506 -9.25 2.01 -12.42
C VAL A 506 -9.25 2.62 -13.81
N ALA A 507 -10.17 3.56 -14.07
CA ALA A 507 -10.44 4.06 -15.41
C ALA A 507 -10.41 5.59 -15.53
N GLY A 508 -9.71 6.07 -16.56
CA GLY A 508 -9.53 7.48 -16.90
C GLY A 508 -9.04 7.61 -18.36
N THR A 509 -7.88 8.24 -18.58
CA THR A 509 -7.29 8.33 -19.93
C THR A 509 -7.09 6.94 -20.57
N SER A 510 -6.60 5.99 -19.78
CA SER A 510 -6.53 4.54 -20.01
C SER A 510 -7.34 3.83 -18.92
N SER A 511 -7.42 2.49 -18.95
CA SER A 511 -8.01 1.73 -17.86
C SER A 511 -7.18 0.50 -17.48
N CYS A 512 -7.20 0.14 -16.20
CA CYS A 512 -6.62 -1.08 -15.66
C CYS A 512 -7.67 -1.89 -14.90
N VAL A 513 -7.76 -3.17 -15.22
CA VAL A 513 -8.49 -4.20 -14.47
C VAL A 513 -7.49 -4.90 -13.57
N MET A 514 -7.64 -4.71 -12.27
CA MET A 514 -6.73 -5.18 -11.22
C MET A 514 -7.37 -6.40 -10.56
N ALA A 515 -6.78 -7.57 -10.79
CA ALA A 515 -7.29 -8.86 -10.34
C ALA A 515 -6.36 -9.50 -9.32
N LEU A 516 -6.84 -9.63 -8.09
CA LEU A 516 -6.05 -10.11 -6.96
C LEU A 516 -6.40 -11.57 -6.61
N SER A 517 -5.42 -12.30 -6.09
CA SER A 517 -5.59 -13.68 -5.63
C SER A 517 -4.60 -14.04 -4.54
N ASP A 518 -4.87 -15.14 -3.83
CA ASP A 518 -3.98 -15.72 -2.82
C ASP A 518 -2.89 -16.63 -3.43
N ALA A 519 -3.06 -17.04 -4.69
CA ALA A 519 -2.10 -17.85 -5.44
C ALA A 519 -1.68 -17.17 -6.76
N PRO A 520 -0.47 -17.45 -7.28
CA PRO A 520 -0.04 -16.91 -8.56
C PRO A 520 -0.86 -17.52 -9.70
N MET A 521 -1.49 -16.66 -10.51
CA MET A 521 -2.27 -17.07 -11.68
C MET A 521 -1.73 -16.44 -12.97
N PRO A 522 -0.68 -16.99 -13.60
CA PRO A 522 -0.15 -16.48 -14.87
C PRO A 522 -1.24 -16.36 -15.93
N THR A 523 -1.35 -15.18 -16.53
CA THR A 523 -2.40 -14.85 -17.49
C THR A 523 -1.77 -14.25 -18.74
N VAL A 524 -1.86 -14.96 -19.87
CA VAL A 524 -1.35 -14.45 -21.16
C VAL A 524 -2.13 -13.18 -21.51
N GLY A 525 -1.42 -12.13 -21.88
CA GLY A 525 -2.02 -10.84 -22.23
C GLY A 525 -2.46 -9.98 -21.06
N ALA A 526 -2.15 -10.37 -19.83
CA ALA A 526 -2.20 -9.53 -18.64
C ALA A 526 -0.83 -9.50 -17.97
N TRP A 527 -0.45 -8.36 -17.42
CA TRP A 527 0.76 -8.23 -16.61
C TRP A 527 0.56 -8.90 -15.26
N GLY A 528 1.64 -9.36 -14.62
CA GLY A 528 1.59 -10.17 -13.41
C GLY A 528 1.72 -11.67 -13.68
N PRO A 529 1.65 -12.52 -12.63
CA PRO A 529 1.15 -12.19 -11.30
C PRO A 529 2.23 -11.53 -10.42
N TYR A 530 1.96 -10.35 -9.88
CA TYR A 530 2.87 -9.58 -9.03
C TYR A 530 2.56 -9.79 -7.56
N HIS A 531 3.53 -10.29 -6.79
CA HIS A 531 3.40 -10.47 -5.35
C HIS A 531 3.57 -9.13 -4.61
N ASP A 532 2.75 -8.89 -3.58
CA ASP A 532 2.82 -7.69 -2.71
C ASP A 532 2.71 -6.34 -3.44
N ALA A 533 2.09 -6.31 -4.62
CA ALA A 533 1.98 -5.10 -5.44
C ALA A 533 0.82 -4.16 -5.02
N VAL A 534 -0.12 -4.64 -4.20
CA VAL A 534 -1.24 -3.85 -3.63
C VAL A 534 -1.46 -4.19 -2.16
N PHE A 535 -1.78 -5.45 -1.85
CA PHE A 535 -1.93 -5.95 -0.49
C PHE A 535 -0.81 -6.93 -0.12
N PRO A 536 -0.30 -6.89 1.12
CA PRO A 536 0.62 -7.89 1.63
C PRO A 536 0.05 -9.31 1.53
N GLY A 537 0.84 -10.26 1.04
CA GLY A 537 0.51 -11.66 0.84
C GLY A 537 -0.38 -11.96 -0.38
N SER A 538 -0.63 -10.98 -1.25
CA SER A 538 -1.50 -11.15 -2.43
C SER A 538 -0.72 -11.13 -3.75
N TRP A 539 -1.30 -11.77 -4.77
CA TRP A 539 -0.83 -11.74 -6.15
C TRP A 539 -1.76 -10.89 -6.99
N LEU A 540 -1.20 -10.02 -7.85
CA LEU A 540 -1.94 -9.15 -8.75
C LEU A 540 -1.69 -9.51 -10.22
N ASN A 541 -2.74 -9.74 -10.99
CA ASN A 541 -2.70 -9.56 -12.43
C ASN A 541 -3.29 -8.20 -12.82
N GLU A 542 -2.55 -7.45 -13.61
CA GLU A 542 -2.92 -6.15 -14.17
C GLU A 542 -3.23 -6.33 -15.65
N ALA A 543 -4.52 -6.31 -16.00
CA ALA A 543 -4.96 -6.22 -17.39
C ALA A 543 -5.36 -4.78 -17.71
N GLY A 544 -5.39 -4.36 -18.97
CA GLY A 544 -5.79 -2.98 -19.26
C GLY A 544 -6.15 -2.66 -20.70
N GLN A 545 -6.63 -1.44 -20.88
CA GLN A 545 -6.93 -0.81 -22.17
C GLN A 545 -6.09 0.47 -22.29
N SER A 546 -5.25 0.56 -23.33
CA SER A 546 -4.30 1.66 -23.50
C SER A 546 -4.98 3.01 -23.74
N ALA A 547 -6.18 3.03 -24.33
CA ALA A 547 -6.94 4.25 -24.60
C ALA A 547 -8.43 4.03 -24.33
N THR A 548 -8.99 4.80 -23.39
CA THR A 548 -10.44 4.77 -23.10
C THR A 548 -11.02 6.18 -23.07
N GLY A 549 -10.77 6.98 -22.03
CA GLY A 549 -11.08 8.41 -22.05
C GLY A 549 -10.36 9.13 -23.20
N ALA A 550 -9.09 8.80 -23.43
CA ALA A 550 -8.33 9.30 -24.58
C ALA A 550 -8.95 8.94 -25.94
N LEU A 551 -9.62 7.79 -26.03
CA LEU A 551 -10.31 7.36 -27.25
C LEU A 551 -11.59 8.19 -27.47
N LEU A 552 -12.34 8.48 -26.40
CA LEU A 552 -13.50 9.37 -26.49
C LEU A 552 -13.09 10.80 -26.88
N ASP A 553 -12.01 11.31 -26.29
CA ASP A 553 -11.39 12.58 -26.69
C ASP A 553 -10.95 12.59 -28.16
N HIS A 554 -10.35 11.48 -28.61
CA HIS A 554 -9.95 11.33 -30.02
C HIS A 554 -11.16 11.36 -30.95
N VAL A 555 -12.26 10.70 -30.58
CA VAL A 555 -13.51 10.74 -31.36
C VAL A 555 -14.09 12.16 -31.46
N LEU A 556 -14.01 12.95 -30.39
CA LEU A 556 -14.40 14.36 -30.45
C LEU A 556 -13.50 15.16 -31.38
N ARG A 557 -12.19 14.96 -31.35
CA ARG A 557 -11.25 15.67 -32.22
C ARG A 557 -11.36 15.28 -33.69
N MET A 558 -11.57 14.01 -33.99
CA MET A 558 -11.53 13.49 -35.36
C MET A 558 -12.81 13.80 -36.15
N HIS A 559 -13.93 14.05 -35.47
CA HIS A 559 -15.22 14.24 -36.13
C HIS A 559 -15.45 15.70 -36.53
N ALA A 560 -16.00 15.94 -37.72
CA ALA A 560 -16.19 17.30 -38.27
C ALA A 560 -17.08 18.22 -37.39
N ALA A 561 -18.11 17.66 -36.75
CA ALA A 561 -18.97 18.36 -35.79
C ALA A 561 -18.42 18.40 -34.34
N GLY A 562 -17.22 17.86 -34.13
CA GLY A 562 -16.55 17.83 -32.84
C GLY A 562 -15.63 19.03 -32.61
N GLY A 563 -14.56 18.84 -31.84
CA GLY A 563 -13.63 19.90 -31.46
C GLY A 563 -12.68 19.48 -30.35
N GLU A 564 -11.99 20.45 -29.76
CA GLU A 564 -11.14 20.17 -28.60
C GLU A 564 -11.96 19.60 -27.43
N PRO A 565 -11.55 18.48 -26.82
CA PRO A 565 -12.29 17.87 -25.74
C PRO A 565 -12.33 18.78 -24.51
N THR A 566 -13.54 19.08 -24.04
CA THR A 566 -13.76 19.78 -22.76
C THR A 566 -14.88 19.09 -21.99
N PRO A 567 -14.93 19.21 -20.65
CA PRO A 567 -16.02 18.67 -19.85
C PRO A 567 -17.41 19.08 -20.37
N GLU A 568 -17.56 20.32 -20.84
CA GLU A 568 -18.80 20.84 -21.40
C GLU A 568 -19.16 20.19 -22.74
N LEU A 569 -18.16 19.90 -23.59
CA LEU A 569 -18.40 19.21 -24.85
C LEU A 569 -18.83 17.75 -24.61
N HIS A 570 -18.16 17.03 -23.70
CA HIS A 570 -18.58 15.69 -23.29
C HIS A 570 -20.01 15.72 -22.75
N GLN A 571 -20.34 16.67 -21.87
CA GLN A 571 -21.67 16.80 -21.30
C GLN A 571 -22.74 17.03 -22.37
N ARG A 572 -22.50 17.94 -23.33
CA ARG A 572 -23.41 18.19 -24.45
C ARG A 572 -23.64 16.94 -25.31
N VAL A 573 -22.58 16.18 -25.58
CA VAL A 573 -22.68 14.91 -26.33
C VAL A 573 -23.49 13.88 -25.53
N ILE A 574 -23.23 13.73 -24.23
CA ILE A 574 -23.95 12.81 -23.35
C ILE A 574 -25.45 13.15 -23.31
N GLU A 575 -25.79 14.41 -23.08
CA GLU A 575 -27.19 14.88 -23.06
C GLU A 575 -27.90 14.60 -24.38
N ARG A 576 -27.20 14.83 -25.50
CA ARG A 576 -27.77 14.55 -26.82
C ARG A 576 -27.94 13.06 -27.07
N ILE A 577 -26.99 12.21 -26.66
CA ILE A 577 -27.13 10.75 -26.73
C ILE A 577 -28.34 10.28 -25.93
N ILE A 578 -28.56 10.81 -24.71
CA ILE A 578 -29.73 10.48 -23.90
C ILE A 578 -31.03 10.84 -24.65
N ALA A 579 -31.10 12.04 -25.24
CA ALA A 579 -32.26 12.45 -26.02
C ALA A 579 -32.50 11.56 -27.25
N LEU A 580 -31.44 11.21 -27.99
CA LEU A 580 -31.52 10.32 -29.15
C LEU A 580 -31.96 8.91 -28.76
N ARG A 581 -31.45 8.36 -27.65
CA ARG A 581 -31.88 7.04 -27.15
C ARG A 581 -33.34 7.02 -26.72
N ALA A 582 -33.85 8.14 -26.21
CA ALA A 582 -35.27 8.26 -25.86
C ALA A 582 -36.18 8.30 -27.10
N SER A 583 -35.75 8.90 -28.20
CA SER A 583 -36.55 9.00 -29.44
C SER A 583 -36.38 7.84 -30.42
N GLU A 584 -35.16 7.30 -30.54
CA GLU A 584 -34.78 6.29 -31.55
C GLU A 584 -34.62 4.88 -30.95
N GLY A 585 -34.59 4.77 -29.63
CA GLY A 585 -34.44 3.51 -28.90
C GLY A 585 -33.10 3.38 -28.17
N ALA A 586 -33.08 2.52 -27.15
CA ALA A 586 -31.92 2.37 -26.26
C ALA A 586 -30.65 1.84 -26.95
N ASP A 587 -30.80 1.12 -28.06
CA ASP A 587 -29.73 0.56 -28.90
C ASP A 587 -29.42 1.53 -30.05
N LEU A 588 -28.89 2.70 -29.72
CA LEU A 588 -28.61 3.76 -30.68
C LEU A 588 -27.52 3.32 -31.68
N ALA A 589 -27.79 3.49 -32.99
CA ALA A 589 -26.89 3.18 -34.11
C ALA A 589 -26.30 1.74 -34.10
N PRO A 590 -27.14 0.69 -34.10
CA PRO A 590 -26.69 -0.70 -33.94
C PRO A 590 -25.84 -1.23 -35.10
N GLN A 591 -25.87 -0.57 -36.26
CA GLN A 591 -25.08 -0.89 -37.45
C GLN A 591 -23.65 -0.31 -37.41
N LEU A 592 -23.37 0.62 -36.49
CA LEU A 592 -22.07 1.24 -36.33
C LEU A 592 -21.26 0.49 -35.26
N HIS A 593 -20.09 -0.01 -35.65
CA HIS A 593 -19.23 -0.81 -34.79
C HIS A 593 -17.84 -0.19 -34.69
N VAL A 594 -17.29 -0.20 -33.48
CA VAL A 594 -15.95 0.32 -33.18
C VAL A 594 -15.13 -0.79 -32.55
N LEU A 595 -13.93 -1.02 -33.07
CA LEU A 595 -12.89 -1.80 -32.42
C LEU A 595 -11.90 -0.81 -31.77
N PRO A 596 -11.76 -0.78 -30.43
CA PRO A 596 -11.19 0.37 -29.73
C PRO A 596 -9.65 0.37 -29.64
N ASP A 597 -8.96 -0.54 -30.34
CA ASP A 597 -7.50 -0.71 -30.29
C ASP A 597 -6.74 0.41 -31.06
N PHE A 598 -7.09 1.68 -30.86
CA PHE A 598 -6.47 2.84 -31.54
C PHE A 598 -5.03 3.10 -31.10
N HIS A 599 -4.61 2.49 -30.00
CA HIS A 599 -3.26 2.60 -29.43
C HIS A 599 -2.75 1.23 -28.99
N GLY A 600 -2.89 0.24 -29.88
CA GLY A 600 -2.61 -1.16 -29.57
C GLY A 600 -3.71 -1.83 -28.72
N ASN A 601 -3.58 -3.13 -28.51
CA ASN A 601 -4.36 -3.91 -27.56
C ASN A 601 -3.44 -4.43 -26.45
N ARG A 602 -3.50 -3.80 -25.27
CA ARG A 602 -2.75 -4.28 -24.10
C ARG A 602 -3.30 -5.63 -23.62
N SER A 603 -4.60 -5.69 -23.35
CA SER A 603 -5.27 -6.92 -22.91
C SER A 603 -6.57 -7.20 -23.65
N PRO A 604 -6.93 -8.49 -23.87
CA PRO A 604 -6.15 -9.68 -23.55
C PRO A 604 -5.21 -10.15 -24.69
N LEU A 605 -5.10 -9.42 -25.81
CA LEU A 605 -4.35 -9.91 -26.98
C LEU A 605 -2.83 -9.66 -26.88
N ALA A 606 -2.38 -8.71 -26.05
CA ALA A 606 -0.98 -8.26 -25.99
C ALA A 606 -0.37 -7.98 -27.37
N ASP A 607 -1.11 -7.21 -28.18
CA ASP A 607 -0.67 -6.78 -29.50
C ASP A 607 -0.54 -5.24 -29.54
N PRO A 608 0.66 -4.70 -29.28
CA PRO A 608 0.89 -3.25 -29.31
C PRO A 608 0.75 -2.66 -30.73
N ARG A 609 0.77 -3.50 -31.77
CA ARG A 609 0.62 -3.08 -33.18
C ARG A 609 -0.83 -3.12 -33.67
N ALA A 610 -1.77 -3.55 -32.82
CA ALA A 610 -3.18 -3.53 -33.16
C ALA A 610 -3.67 -2.10 -33.46
N LEU A 611 -4.51 -1.97 -34.48
CA LEU A 611 -5.11 -0.70 -34.90
C LEU A 611 -6.63 -0.71 -34.80
N GLY A 612 -7.21 0.45 -34.53
CA GLY A 612 -8.64 0.67 -34.43
C GLY A 612 -9.37 0.46 -35.76
N VAL A 613 -10.65 0.09 -35.69
CA VAL A 613 -11.52 -0.08 -36.87
C VAL A 613 -12.87 0.54 -36.58
N ILE A 614 -13.38 1.36 -37.50
CA ILE A 614 -14.75 1.86 -37.49
C ILE A 614 -15.47 1.27 -38.72
N SER A 615 -16.58 0.58 -38.50
CA SER A 615 -17.39 -0.05 -39.55
C SER A 615 -18.83 0.44 -39.49
N GLY A 616 -19.46 0.65 -40.65
CA GLY A 616 -20.84 1.12 -40.75
C GLY A 616 -20.99 2.65 -40.81
N LEU A 617 -19.96 3.36 -41.29
CA LEU A 617 -20.01 4.80 -41.51
C LEU A 617 -21.00 5.18 -42.62
N SER A 618 -21.76 6.27 -42.41
CA SER A 618 -22.55 6.96 -43.43
C SER A 618 -21.78 8.20 -43.95
N LEU A 619 -22.43 9.00 -44.80
CA LEU A 619 -21.91 10.30 -45.24
C LEU A 619 -22.27 11.45 -44.28
N ASP A 620 -22.97 11.17 -43.19
CA ASP A 620 -23.41 12.18 -42.23
C ASP A 620 -22.22 12.71 -41.42
N SER A 621 -22.22 14.02 -41.18
CA SER A 621 -21.14 14.71 -40.46
C SER A 621 -21.66 15.76 -39.47
N ASP A 622 -22.94 15.68 -39.11
CA ASP A 622 -23.59 16.57 -38.16
C ASP A 622 -23.30 16.17 -36.70
N PHE A 623 -23.82 16.95 -35.74
CA PHE A 623 -23.59 16.69 -34.32
C PHE A 623 -24.23 15.36 -33.85
N ASP A 624 -25.29 14.94 -34.52
CA ASP A 624 -26.04 13.73 -34.22
C ASP A 624 -25.26 12.47 -34.65
N SER A 625 -24.57 12.52 -35.79
CA SER A 625 -23.63 11.48 -36.22
C SER A 625 -22.42 11.37 -35.29
N LEU A 626 -21.90 12.49 -34.77
CA LEU A 626 -20.87 12.48 -33.70
C LEU A 626 -21.38 11.75 -32.46
N CYS A 627 -22.59 12.07 -32.00
CA CYS A 627 -23.19 11.45 -30.81
C CYS A 627 -23.34 9.93 -30.98
N ARG A 628 -23.71 9.46 -32.18
CA ARG A 628 -23.78 8.03 -32.50
C ARG A 628 -22.41 7.38 -32.45
N LEU A 629 -21.38 7.98 -33.05
CA LEU A 629 -20.02 7.45 -33.01
C LEU A 629 -19.46 7.41 -31.58
N TYR A 630 -19.66 8.47 -30.81
CA TYR A 630 -19.25 8.54 -29.40
C TYR A 630 -19.94 7.44 -28.58
N TRP A 631 -21.25 7.26 -28.73
CA TRP A 631 -21.99 6.19 -28.06
C TRP A 631 -21.45 4.80 -28.40
N ARG A 632 -21.22 4.51 -29.69
CA ARG A 632 -20.70 3.20 -30.12
C ARG A 632 -19.25 2.97 -29.70
N THR A 633 -18.48 4.04 -29.53
CA THR A 633 -17.14 3.99 -28.93
C THR A 633 -17.22 3.65 -27.44
N ALA A 634 -18.13 4.27 -26.68
CA ALA A 634 -18.37 3.92 -25.28
C ALA A 634 -18.82 2.46 -25.10
N VAL A 635 -19.69 1.96 -25.99
CA VAL A 635 -20.09 0.53 -26.04
C VAL A 635 -18.87 -0.36 -26.26
N ALA A 636 -18.02 -0.05 -27.24
CA ALA A 636 -16.82 -0.82 -27.54
C ALA A 636 -15.84 -0.86 -26.35
N ILE A 637 -15.66 0.26 -25.64
CA ILE A 637 -14.83 0.32 -24.44
C ILE A 637 -15.35 -0.65 -23.37
N ALA A 638 -16.66 -0.61 -23.05
CA ALA A 638 -17.26 -1.48 -22.04
C ALA A 638 -17.22 -2.97 -22.44
N VAL A 639 -17.49 -3.27 -23.70
CA VAL A 639 -17.46 -4.63 -24.25
C VAL A 639 -16.03 -5.19 -24.30
N GLN A 640 -15.01 -4.36 -24.48
CA GLN A 640 -13.62 -4.80 -24.36
C GLN A 640 -13.23 -5.11 -22.90
N VAL A 641 -13.76 -4.40 -21.90
CA VAL A 641 -13.60 -4.82 -20.50
C VAL A 641 -14.21 -6.20 -20.28
N ARG A 642 -15.38 -6.49 -20.86
CA ARG A 642 -15.96 -7.85 -20.82
C ARG A 642 -14.99 -8.90 -21.38
N HIS A 643 -14.32 -8.60 -22.49
CA HIS A 643 -13.31 -9.49 -23.08
C HIS A 643 -12.16 -9.79 -22.10
N ILE A 644 -11.70 -8.77 -21.37
CA ILE A 644 -10.67 -8.91 -20.33
C ILE A 644 -11.18 -9.82 -19.20
N LEU A 645 -12.40 -9.57 -18.71
CA LEU A 645 -12.98 -10.38 -17.64
C LEU A 645 -13.16 -11.85 -18.06
N ASP A 646 -13.61 -12.11 -19.29
CA ASP A 646 -13.77 -13.48 -19.79
C ASP A 646 -12.41 -14.19 -19.92
N ALA A 647 -11.34 -13.47 -20.28
CA ALA A 647 -9.98 -14.00 -20.30
C ALA A 647 -9.46 -14.32 -18.88
N LEU A 648 -9.74 -13.46 -17.89
CA LEU A 648 -9.39 -13.69 -16.49
C LEU A 648 -10.18 -14.87 -15.89
N ARG A 649 -11.50 -14.94 -16.14
CA ARG A 649 -12.35 -16.06 -15.71
C ARG A 649 -11.87 -17.39 -16.26
N ALA A 650 -11.41 -17.43 -17.51
CA ALA A 650 -10.82 -18.62 -18.10
C ALA A 650 -9.54 -19.11 -17.40
N ARG A 651 -8.91 -18.27 -16.57
CA ARG A 651 -7.73 -18.62 -15.74
C ARG A 651 -8.05 -18.97 -14.29
N GLY A 652 -9.30 -18.82 -13.86
CA GLY A 652 -9.75 -19.21 -12.53
C GLY A 652 -10.32 -18.08 -11.67
N TYR A 653 -10.24 -16.82 -12.11
CA TYR A 653 -10.85 -15.71 -11.38
C TYR A 653 -12.37 -15.83 -11.32
N ALA A 654 -12.92 -15.97 -10.12
CA ALA A 654 -14.37 -16.07 -9.88
C ALA A 654 -15.03 -14.67 -9.81
N THR A 655 -14.76 -13.77 -10.75
CA THR A 655 -15.18 -12.37 -10.69
C THR A 655 -16.70 -12.22 -10.57
N GLU A 656 -17.15 -11.73 -9.42
CA GLU A 656 -18.55 -11.43 -9.11
C GLU A 656 -18.84 -9.94 -9.03
N THR A 657 -17.83 -9.16 -8.61
CA THR A 657 -17.92 -7.72 -8.41
C THR A 657 -16.73 -7.00 -9.03
N LEU A 658 -17.02 -5.92 -9.74
CA LEU A 658 -16.02 -4.98 -10.25
C LEU A 658 -16.19 -3.63 -9.54
N HIS A 659 -15.19 -3.27 -8.75
CA HIS A 659 -15.13 -2.04 -7.97
C HIS A 659 -14.49 -0.93 -8.81
N PHE A 660 -15.18 0.20 -8.92
CA PHE A 660 -14.82 1.25 -9.84
C PHE A 660 -14.01 2.35 -9.14
N ALA A 661 -12.94 2.80 -9.79
CA ALA A 661 -12.17 3.97 -9.42
C ALA A 661 -11.79 4.80 -10.67
N GLY A 662 -11.58 6.10 -10.48
CA GLY A 662 -11.10 7.00 -11.53
C GLY A 662 -12.17 7.83 -12.25
N GLY A 663 -11.73 8.69 -13.17
CA GLY A 663 -12.51 9.78 -13.74
C GLY A 663 -13.73 9.38 -14.57
N HIS A 664 -13.78 8.15 -15.06
CA HIS A 664 -14.93 7.62 -15.81
C HIS A 664 -16.24 7.57 -15.00
N SER A 665 -16.19 7.63 -13.66
CA SER A 665 -17.37 7.69 -12.79
C SER A 665 -18.27 8.90 -13.10
N HIS A 666 -17.69 10.00 -13.60
CA HIS A 666 -18.43 11.19 -14.01
C HIS A 666 -19.19 11.03 -15.33
N ASN A 667 -18.98 9.93 -16.07
CA ASN A 667 -19.67 9.65 -17.32
C ASN A 667 -20.81 8.64 -17.09
N PRO A 668 -22.08 9.10 -16.99
CA PRO A 668 -23.20 8.22 -16.68
C PRO A 668 -23.46 7.15 -17.75
N LEU A 669 -23.08 7.39 -19.01
CA LEU A 669 -23.23 6.40 -20.09
C LEU A 669 -22.27 5.24 -19.90
N LEU A 670 -21.01 5.51 -19.54
CA LEU A 670 -20.03 4.46 -19.27
C LEU A 670 -20.41 3.65 -18.03
N MET A 671 -20.84 4.32 -16.96
CA MET A 671 -21.28 3.61 -15.74
C MET A 671 -22.51 2.72 -15.97
N GLU A 672 -23.46 3.14 -16.82
CA GLU A 672 -24.54 2.27 -17.30
C GLU A 672 -23.99 1.07 -18.07
N LEU A 673 -23.10 1.31 -19.05
CA LEU A 673 -22.57 0.27 -19.92
C LEU A 673 -21.69 -0.75 -19.19
N TYR A 674 -20.89 -0.33 -18.21
CA TYR A 674 -20.10 -1.25 -17.40
C TYR A 674 -21.02 -2.17 -16.57
N ALA A 675 -22.08 -1.65 -15.97
CA ALA A 675 -23.04 -2.49 -15.26
C ALA A 675 -23.73 -3.48 -16.21
N ASP A 676 -24.11 -3.04 -17.42
CA ASP A 676 -24.87 -3.85 -18.36
C ASP A 676 -24.03 -4.87 -19.14
N ALA A 677 -22.74 -4.61 -19.38
CA ALA A 677 -21.90 -5.41 -20.27
C ALA A 677 -21.13 -6.55 -19.58
N LEU A 678 -20.85 -6.45 -18.28
CA LEU A 678 -19.75 -7.20 -17.64
C LEU A 678 -20.16 -8.52 -16.96
N ASP A 679 -21.46 -8.83 -16.95
CA ASP A 679 -22.04 -10.01 -16.27
C ASP A 679 -21.58 -10.13 -14.80
N CYS A 680 -21.38 -8.98 -14.14
CA CYS A 680 -20.98 -8.88 -12.73
C CYS A 680 -21.62 -7.64 -12.09
N THR A 681 -21.59 -7.55 -10.77
CA THR A 681 -22.02 -6.33 -10.07
C THR A 681 -20.96 -5.25 -10.25
N VAL A 682 -21.36 -4.02 -10.59
CA VAL A 682 -20.45 -2.87 -10.57
C VAL A 682 -20.67 -2.08 -9.29
N VAL A 683 -19.60 -1.77 -8.56
CA VAL A 683 -19.66 -0.98 -7.33
C VAL A 683 -18.89 0.30 -7.54
N GLU A 684 -19.56 1.43 -7.34
CA GLU A 684 -18.96 2.76 -7.41
C GLU A 684 -18.66 3.25 -6.00
N SER A 685 -17.39 3.51 -5.67
CA SER A 685 -17.02 4.03 -4.35
C SER A 685 -17.64 5.41 -4.12
N SER A 686 -18.09 5.68 -2.89
CA SER A 686 -18.53 7.02 -2.48
C SER A 686 -17.36 7.95 -2.18
N ALA A 687 -16.13 7.44 -2.15
CA ALA A 687 -14.94 8.27 -2.05
C ALA A 687 -14.88 9.17 -3.29
N PRO A 688 -14.79 10.51 -3.14
CA PRO A 688 -14.68 11.40 -4.29
C PRO A 688 -13.45 11.12 -5.17
N ASP A 689 -12.40 10.57 -4.56
CA ASP A 689 -11.15 10.23 -5.22
C ASP A 689 -10.55 8.96 -4.58
N PRO A 690 -10.92 7.75 -5.08
CA PRO A 690 -10.45 6.48 -4.51
C PRO A 690 -8.93 6.30 -4.61
N THR A 691 -8.29 6.91 -5.60
CA THR A 691 -6.83 6.87 -5.76
C THR A 691 -6.15 7.60 -4.61
N LEU A 692 -6.55 8.86 -4.34
CA LEU A 692 -6.06 9.60 -3.17
C LEU A 692 -6.38 8.90 -1.84
N LEU A 693 -7.52 8.20 -1.75
CA LEU A 693 -7.87 7.41 -0.57
C LEU A 693 -6.87 6.26 -0.35
N GLY A 694 -6.52 5.51 -1.41
CA GLY A 694 -5.52 4.45 -1.32
C GLY A 694 -4.15 4.96 -0.85
N VAL A 695 -3.70 6.09 -1.38
CA VAL A 695 -2.46 6.74 -0.91
C VAL A 695 -2.55 7.19 0.55
N ALA A 696 -3.71 7.72 0.97
CA ALA A 696 -3.93 8.10 2.36
C ALA A 696 -3.86 6.90 3.31
N MET A 697 -4.30 5.71 2.90
CA MET A 697 -4.18 4.48 3.71
C MET A 697 -2.71 4.11 3.97
N VAL A 698 -1.86 4.27 2.95
CA VAL A 698 -0.41 4.10 3.09
C VAL A 698 0.17 5.17 4.02
N ALA A 699 -0.20 6.44 3.83
CA ALA A 699 0.24 7.53 4.69
C ALA A 699 -0.18 7.32 6.16
N ALA A 700 -1.38 6.78 6.39
CA ALA A 700 -1.91 6.50 7.73
C ALA A 700 -1.11 5.40 8.43
N THR A 701 -0.78 4.35 7.70
CA THR A 701 0.01 3.22 8.20
C THR A 701 1.44 3.67 8.52
N ALA A 702 2.09 4.38 7.58
CA ALA A 702 3.44 4.90 7.76
C ALA A 702 3.55 5.87 8.96
N ALA A 703 2.51 6.69 9.19
CA ALA A 703 2.44 7.60 10.34
C ALA A 703 2.07 6.90 11.66
N GLY A 704 1.87 5.57 11.67
CA GLY A 704 1.53 4.81 12.87
C GLY A 704 0.10 5.04 13.39
N LEU A 705 -0.82 5.54 12.55
CA LEU A 705 -2.24 5.68 12.91
C LEU A 705 -2.94 4.33 13.02
N HIS A 706 -2.45 3.35 12.26
CA HIS A 706 -2.90 1.97 12.24
C HIS A 706 -1.67 1.05 12.29
N ALA A 707 -1.84 -0.14 12.86
CA ALA A 707 -0.74 -1.09 13.07
C ALA A 707 -0.20 -1.67 11.75
N ASP A 708 -1.08 -1.85 10.76
CA ASP A 708 -0.77 -2.43 9.46
C ASP A 708 -1.69 -1.83 8.37
N LEU A 709 -1.35 -2.10 7.11
CA LEU A 709 -2.09 -1.59 5.94
C LEU A 709 -3.53 -2.09 5.94
N GLN A 710 -3.74 -3.37 6.28
CA GLN A 710 -5.08 -3.97 6.30
C GLN A 710 -6.00 -3.23 7.28
N SER A 711 -5.51 -2.86 8.45
CA SER A 711 -6.27 -2.14 9.46
C SER A 711 -6.51 -0.68 9.06
N ALA A 712 -5.58 -0.03 8.36
CA ALA A 712 -5.83 1.28 7.75
C ALA A 712 -6.92 1.19 6.67
N CYS A 713 -6.83 0.22 5.76
CA CYS A 713 -7.81 -0.01 4.70
C CYS A 713 -9.22 -0.18 5.28
N LEU A 714 -9.41 -1.06 6.27
CA LEU A 714 -10.72 -1.26 6.87
C LEU A 714 -11.26 -0.04 7.60
N ALA A 715 -10.40 0.70 8.31
CA ALA A 715 -10.82 1.90 9.05
C ALA A 715 -11.17 3.07 8.13
N MET A 716 -10.56 3.11 6.94
CA MET A 716 -10.70 4.21 5.98
C MET A 716 -11.60 3.86 4.78
N ALA A 717 -12.05 2.62 4.67
CA ALA A 717 -12.93 2.16 3.59
C ALA A 717 -14.19 3.04 3.51
N GLN A 718 -14.55 3.44 2.29
CA GLN A 718 -15.74 4.24 2.02
C GLN A 718 -16.84 3.36 1.41
N PRO A 719 -18.12 3.62 1.70
CA PRO A 719 -19.21 2.80 1.19
C PRO A 719 -19.31 2.88 -0.34
N GLY A 720 -19.86 1.84 -0.97
CA GLY A 720 -20.07 1.78 -2.41
C GLY A 720 -21.55 1.78 -2.82
N THR A 721 -21.85 2.36 -3.98
CA THR A 721 -23.16 2.25 -4.64
C THR A 721 -23.13 1.10 -5.63
N ARG A 722 -24.02 0.12 -5.43
CA ARG A 722 -24.11 -1.07 -6.29
C ARG A 722 -24.99 -0.78 -7.51
N ARG A 723 -24.50 -1.14 -8.69
CA ARG A 723 -25.21 -1.11 -9.96
C ARG A 723 -25.32 -2.55 -10.48
N SER A 724 -26.54 -2.98 -10.71
CA SER A 724 -26.84 -4.30 -11.30
C SER A 724 -27.10 -4.15 -12.79
N ALA A 725 -26.71 -5.17 -13.56
CA ALA A 725 -26.97 -5.22 -14.98
C ALA A 725 -28.47 -5.12 -15.30
N ASN A 726 -28.81 -4.35 -16.33
CA ASN A 726 -30.16 -4.34 -16.90
C ASN A 726 -30.36 -5.59 -17.79
N PRO A 727 -31.27 -6.53 -17.44
CA PRO A 727 -31.47 -7.74 -18.22
C PRO A 727 -31.90 -7.47 -19.68
N ALA A 728 -32.60 -6.35 -19.93
CA ALA A 728 -33.01 -5.96 -21.28
C ALA A 728 -31.84 -5.52 -22.18
N ALA A 729 -30.68 -5.21 -21.59
CA ALA A 729 -29.46 -4.84 -22.32
C ALA A 729 -28.63 -6.04 -22.79
N ARG A 730 -28.80 -7.20 -22.16
CA ARG A 730 -27.95 -8.36 -22.36
C ARG A 730 -27.88 -8.79 -23.83
N ALA A 731 -29.03 -8.90 -24.51
CA ALA A 731 -29.07 -9.39 -25.89
C ALA A 731 -28.33 -8.46 -26.87
N ARG A 732 -28.46 -7.13 -26.72
CA ARG A 732 -27.78 -6.16 -27.59
C ARG A 732 -26.27 -6.10 -27.32
N LEU A 733 -25.85 -6.13 -26.05
CA LEU A 733 -24.42 -6.09 -25.69
C LEU A 733 -23.71 -7.40 -26.01
N GLU A 734 -24.42 -8.53 -25.95
CA GLU A 734 -23.92 -9.82 -26.45
C GLU A 734 -23.68 -9.79 -27.96
N ARG A 735 -24.59 -9.18 -28.74
CA ARG A 735 -24.37 -8.94 -30.17
C ARG A 735 -23.14 -8.06 -30.39
N ASP A 736 -23.02 -6.96 -29.64
CA ASP A 736 -21.89 -6.03 -29.75
C ASP A 736 -20.55 -6.71 -29.41
N TYR A 737 -20.53 -7.59 -28.40
CA TYR A 737 -19.36 -8.42 -28.06
C TYR A 737 -18.96 -9.38 -29.18
N ARG A 738 -19.94 -10.07 -29.78
CA ARG A 738 -19.67 -10.95 -30.93
C ARG A 738 -19.17 -10.17 -32.14
N SER A 739 -19.70 -8.97 -32.39
CA SER A 739 -19.23 -8.08 -33.44
C SER A 739 -17.78 -7.67 -33.21
N GLN A 740 -17.40 -7.29 -31.98
CA GLN A 740 -16.01 -6.96 -31.64
C GLN A 740 -15.07 -8.13 -31.93
N LEU A 741 -15.42 -9.35 -31.48
CA LEU A 741 -14.62 -10.55 -31.75
C LEU A 741 -14.52 -10.85 -33.26
N ALA A 742 -15.60 -10.60 -34.03
CA ALA A 742 -15.57 -10.76 -35.49
C ALA A 742 -14.64 -9.73 -36.15
N MET A 743 -14.69 -8.46 -35.73
CA MET A 743 -13.81 -7.41 -36.24
C MET A 743 -12.34 -7.71 -35.94
N GLN A 744 -12.02 -8.28 -34.77
CA GLN A 744 -10.67 -8.74 -34.45
C GLN A 744 -10.19 -9.84 -35.41
N ARG A 745 -11.05 -10.84 -35.69
CA ARG A 745 -10.73 -11.89 -36.69
C ARG A 745 -10.51 -11.32 -38.08
N HIS A 746 -11.39 -10.43 -38.55
CA HIS A 746 -11.24 -9.79 -39.86
C HIS A 746 -9.96 -8.94 -39.94
N ARG A 747 -9.61 -8.20 -38.88
CA ARG A 747 -8.36 -7.45 -38.82
C ARG A 747 -7.15 -8.37 -38.94
N ALA A 748 -7.15 -9.50 -38.22
CA ALA A 748 -6.08 -10.49 -38.30
C ALA A 748 -5.97 -11.13 -39.71
N GLU A 749 -7.12 -11.43 -40.34
CA GLU A 749 -7.17 -11.93 -41.71
C GLU A 749 -6.56 -10.93 -42.70
N LEU A 750 -7.00 -9.66 -42.67
CA LEU A 750 -6.43 -8.60 -43.51
C LEU A 750 -4.92 -8.43 -43.30
N ALA A 751 -4.46 -8.46 -42.05
CA ALA A 751 -3.04 -8.37 -41.72
C ALA A 751 -2.24 -9.58 -42.23
N SER A 752 -2.84 -10.77 -42.30
CA SER A 752 -2.19 -11.97 -42.85
C SER A 752 -2.03 -11.90 -44.37
N LEU A 753 -3.02 -11.33 -45.08
CA LEU A 753 -2.95 -11.12 -46.53
C LEU A 753 -1.83 -10.14 -46.91
N GLY A 754 -1.61 -9.11 -46.09
CA GLY A 754 -0.55 -8.12 -46.31
C GLY A 754 0.87 -8.59 -45.99
N ARG A 755 1.05 -9.79 -45.41
CA ARG A 755 2.37 -10.40 -45.12
C ARG A 755 2.76 -11.47 -46.13
N ALA A 756 1.91 -11.77 -47.10
CA ALA A 756 2.21 -12.66 -48.20
C ALA A 756 2.91 -11.88 -49.33
N ASP A 757 4.17 -11.48 -49.09
CA ASP A 757 5.16 -11.11 -50.11
C ASP A 757 6.57 -11.20 -49.53
#